data_AF-A0A117KEZ7-F1
#
_entry.id   AF-A0A117KEZ7-F1
#
_cell.length_a   1.000
_cell.length_b   1.000
_cell.length_c   1.000
_cell.angle_alpha   90.00
_cell.angle_beta   90.00
_cell.angle_gamma   90.00
#
_symmetry.space_group_name_H-M   'P 1'
#
loop_
_entity.id
_entity.type
_entity.pdbx_description
1 polymer ?
#
loop_
_entity_poly.entity_id
_entity_poly.type
_entity_poly.pdbx_seq_one_letter_code
_entity_poly.pdbx_strand_id
1 'polypeptide(L)'
;MELSAQQGKVDATFNTIDDGLNGDGFDNTVRTLALQSDQNLIVGGDYLNLNGISSVYLTRLNPEGNIDVTFNTGTGFNGKVYSSHIQLDGKIIVGGSFTAYNGSNAGRLIRLNTDGSIDTSFNTSIGATTGIIYAIKEQADGKIIIAGSFTKYNGVTVSRVARILSNGTLDSSFNTGIGSPSNITNIEILNDGKILLSGNFTSFNGVASNKIVRLYSDGRVDTSFNIGTGFDEDVSAMTVQPDGKIIVGGKFTTYNDSTANRIIRINQDGSIDNSFLPGSGINSGAVQTIKISSSGNIMVGGSFTGNYNGADINRVFLLNQDGTLMTDIDFGSGPGSASVLALENDLEGSWYIGGSFSVFDGLNQGRLAKINAEGEYDTAYLSAGIGFDNSVYKVLSLENKKTMVFGNFKKFNGESVSRIARLSENGLLDTSFNSGQTGANNYIKTAVVQADGKIIFGGNFTNYNETVANRIIRILPDGGVDNTFNIGQGFNIQVYAMAIQPDQKIIVAGNFTRYNNDSSVIRIIRLLPDGTRDTSFNPGRSADGIIETVLVQPDGKILAGGQFNNFDGHPFAKLIRLNSDGSIDSGFNIGSSGFDKNIYALALQSDGKIIVGGAFLNYNGLSQKRILRLNSNGSLDTSFDSGTGFSKGDVRSILVQPDDRILVGGTFSGTYKNHTSLRLIRLLKSGDYDPSFDGKLNNKLFAMSFTSDYKLIIGGNFNSVSGISKHRIARLKLCLDETTWNGVVWSNGLPSVGKQVFFKNDYSNLISSNVCSCSIDEGKTVTLLNGHTLGIEFDYSGLGTLVLEDTASLVQLDDDMVNTGIVHVKRKSSPILKLDYTYWSSPVENQKLIDVSPYTALDKFFSYSITSNNWKQEKPSDKMISGKGYIIRGPEYFSATEPEKFEATFKGVPFNGKASLSFGKTDGFNLVGNPYPSALDADIFLTKNESNIYGTLYFWTHNTPLVNNKYASDDYAVYNLLGGVGTRGALSLGTNENIPDGKIASGQAFFVNSKGLENVDFDNSMRISGENTTFFKPTKETNKAVEKHRIWLNLKNTEGVFKQTLVGYIKGATNFYDETYDAESMNANQFVDFYSVNDNKNLVIQGRELPFSDTDIIPLGYRISVAGQFTISIDHADGKLNDQTVYLEDKTTNTTHNLSISDYKFNTNNGIFNDRFVLSYTNKTLKNNDFKNIENEIYVSAKDKVIKIHSINTPISEVTIFDISGKILFNKKKIEATEFKTNLPLSPNQILVVKTILENGYSNVNKIIL
;
A
#
# COMPACT_ATOMS: atom_id res chain seq x y z
N MET A 1 0.09 -29.50 -2.30
CA MET A 1 -0.04 -28.04 -2.31
C MET A 1 1.35 -27.48 -2.11
N GLU A 2 1.78 -26.54 -2.93
CA GLU A 2 2.83 -25.62 -2.51
C GLU A 2 2.23 -24.73 -1.43
N LEU A 3 2.86 -24.65 -0.25
CA LEU A 3 2.46 -23.63 0.71
C LEU A 3 2.98 -22.29 0.21
N SER A 4 2.08 -21.37 -0.12
CA SER A 4 2.42 -19.97 -0.36
C SER A 4 3.24 -19.44 0.82
N ALA A 5 4.38 -18.80 0.52
CA ALA A 5 5.24 -18.23 1.55
C ALA A 5 4.47 -17.19 2.38
N GLN A 6 4.30 -17.46 3.67
CA GLN A 6 3.56 -16.58 4.58
C GLN A 6 4.50 -15.63 5.34
N GLN A 7 5.77 -16.00 5.57
CA GLN A 7 6.76 -15.15 6.22
C GLN A 7 7.53 -14.29 5.19
N GLY A 8 8.18 -13.21 5.66
CA GLY A 8 8.88 -12.24 4.80
C GLY A 8 7.99 -11.10 4.28
N LYS A 9 6.69 -11.14 4.57
CA LYS A 9 5.69 -10.11 4.24
C LYS A 9 6.06 -8.75 4.85
N VAL A 10 5.77 -7.67 4.12
CA VAL A 10 5.93 -6.30 4.63
C VAL A 10 4.97 -6.04 5.77
N ASP A 11 5.47 -5.46 6.85
CA ASP A 11 4.63 -4.91 7.89
C ASP A 11 4.07 -3.55 7.44
N ALA A 12 2.79 -3.57 7.03
CA ALA A 12 2.06 -2.37 6.60
C ALA A 12 1.97 -1.26 7.68
N THR A 13 2.26 -1.56 8.96
CA THR A 13 2.29 -0.56 10.03
C THR A 13 3.60 0.26 10.08
N PHE A 14 4.60 -0.08 9.26
CA PHE A 14 5.91 0.57 9.24
C PHE A 14 6.12 1.45 8.00
N ASN A 15 6.53 2.70 8.23
CA ASN A 15 6.67 3.75 7.22
C ASN A 15 5.38 3.89 6.38
N THR A 16 4.29 4.30 7.02
CA THR A 16 2.93 4.27 6.43
C THR A 16 2.67 5.37 5.38
N ILE A 17 3.62 6.29 5.16
CA ILE A 17 3.53 7.34 4.12
C ILE A 17 4.09 6.85 2.78
N ASP A 18 4.94 5.83 2.83
CA ASP A 18 5.57 5.14 1.70
C ASP A 18 4.59 4.07 1.20
N ASP A 19 3.64 4.51 0.37
CA ASP A 19 2.46 3.76 -0.07
C ASP A 19 2.54 3.24 -1.51
N GLY A 20 3.55 3.65 -2.28
CA GLY A 20 3.69 3.35 -3.71
C GLY A 20 2.74 4.12 -4.63
N LEU A 21 1.85 4.96 -4.08
CA LEU A 21 1.00 5.87 -4.85
C LEU A 21 1.75 7.18 -5.13
N ASN A 22 2.72 7.54 -4.28
CA ASN A 22 3.56 8.72 -4.39
C ASN A 22 5.05 8.34 -4.43
N GLY A 23 5.68 8.43 -5.62
CA GLY A 23 7.15 8.32 -5.73
C GLY A 23 7.73 7.39 -6.80
N ASP A 24 6.92 6.58 -7.49
CA ASP A 24 7.42 5.48 -8.34
C ASP A 24 7.62 5.89 -9.83
N GLY A 25 8.44 6.90 -10.11
CA GLY A 25 8.82 7.36 -11.46
C GLY A 25 7.80 8.27 -12.16
N PHE A 26 7.74 8.26 -13.50
CA PHE A 26 6.73 9.01 -14.28
C PHE A 26 5.34 8.36 -14.18
N ASP A 27 4.31 9.17 -13.92
CA ASP A 27 2.93 8.70 -13.74
C ASP A 27 2.26 8.16 -15.03
N ASN A 28 2.74 8.56 -16.21
CA ASN A 28 2.22 8.12 -17.50
C ASN A 28 3.33 7.97 -18.56
N THR A 29 2.95 7.54 -19.77
CA THR A 29 3.80 7.00 -20.83
C THR A 29 4.96 7.94 -21.20
N VAL A 30 6.20 7.43 -21.16
CA VAL A 30 7.37 8.06 -21.79
C VAL A 30 7.39 7.64 -23.27
N ARG A 31 7.48 8.62 -24.19
CA ARG A 31 7.42 8.40 -25.64
C ARG A 31 8.72 8.67 -26.36
N THR A 32 9.54 9.58 -25.83
CA THR A 32 10.76 10.03 -26.48
C THR A 32 11.83 10.27 -25.42
N LEU A 33 13.07 9.94 -25.80
CA LEU A 33 14.30 10.15 -25.05
C LEU A 33 15.30 10.78 -26.02
N ALA A 34 16.08 11.75 -25.55
CA ALA A 34 17.19 12.30 -26.33
C ALA A 34 18.30 12.77 -25.38
N LEU A 35 19.52 12.28 -25.59
CA LEU A 35 20.67 12.58 -24.75
C LEU A 35 21.38 13.86 -25.24
N GLN A 36 21.73 14.75 -24.31
CA GLN A 36 22.54 15.94 -24.57
C GLN A 36 24.04 15.64 -24.40
N SER A 37 24.90 16.51 -24.94
CA SER A 37 26.37 16.35 -24.91
C SER A 37 27.00 16.50 -23.52
N ASP A 38 26.23 16.96 -22.53
CA ASP A 38 26.55 17.02 -21.10
C ASP A 38 26.03 15.79 -20.32
N GLN A 39 25.57 14.75 -21.03
CA GLN A 39 24.94 13.52 -20.52
C GLN A 39 23.58 13.75 -19.82
N ASN A 40 22.99 14.95 -19.88
CA ASN A 40 21.61 15.16 -19.43
C ASN A 40 20.62 14.53 -20.42
N LEU A 41 19.54 13.95 -19.92
CA LEU A 41 18.54 13.24 -20.72
C LEU A 41 17.24 14.06 -20.81
N ILE A 42 16.87 14.47 -22.02
CA ILE A 42 15.54 15.00 -22.29
C ILE A 42 14.56 13.83 -22.37
N VAL A 43 13.49 13.91 -21.59
CA VAL A 43 12.39 12.95 -21.55
C VAL A 43 11.10 13.66 -21.95
N GLY A 44 10.25 13.00 -22.74
CA GLY A 44 8.94 13.53 -23.13
C GLY A 44 7.88 12.45 -23.33
N GLY A 45 6.61 12.78 -23.13
CA GLY A 45 5.52 11.82 -23.24
C GLY A 45 4.12 12.31 -22.87
N ASP A 46 3.38 11.45 -22.18
CA ASP A 46 1.99 11.61 -21.73
C ASP A 46 1.85 11.95 -20.24
N TYR A 47 2.96 11.99 -19.51
CA TYR A 47 3.00 12.15 -18.06
C TYR A 47 2.72 13.59 -17.60
N LEU A 48 2.22 13.70 -16.37
CA LEU A 48 1.96 14.96 -15.68
C LEU A 48 2.90 15.13 -14.48
N ASN A 49 3.36 14.03 -13.89
CA ASN A 49 4.22 14.03 -12.71
C ASN A 49 5.37 13.02 -12.86
N LEU A 50 6.51 13.36 -12.24
CA LEU A 50 7.64 12.48 -11.96
C LEU A 50 7.84 12.45 -10.44
N ASN A 51 7.76 11.28 -9.82
CA ASN A 51 7.96 11.11 -8.38
C ASN A 51 7.04 11.99 -7.50
N GLY A 52 5.81 12.24 -7.98
CA GLY A 52 4.86 13.16 -7.34
C GLY A 52 5.13 14.66 -7.57
N ILE A 53 6.24 15.01 -8.23
CA ILE A 53 6.56 16.39 -8.63
C ILE A 53 5.97 16.65 -10.02
N SER A 54 5.22 17.74 -10.17
CA SER A 54 4.67 18.15 -11.47
C SER A 54 5.78 18.36 -12.51
N SER A 55 5.60 17.75 -13.68
CA SER A 55 6.53 17.76 -14.81
C SER A 55 5.73 17.46 -16.07
N VAL A 56 5.12 18.49 -16.66
CA VAL A 56 4.00 18.32 -17.61
C VAL A 56 4.50 18.06 -19.04
N TYR A 57 4.41 16.79 -19.46
CA TYR A 57 4.76 16.21 -20.77
C TYR A 57 6.24 16.31 -21.23
N LEU A 58 7.08 17.13 -20.62
CA LEU A 58 8.53 17.22 -20.88
C LEU A 58 9.28 17.44 -19.54
N THR A 59 10.46 16.85 -19.39
CA THR A 59 11.42 17.21 -18.33
C THR A 59 12.86 16.95 -18.78
N ARG A 60 13.84 17.51 -18.06
CA ARG A 60 15.26 17.15 -18.19
C ARG A 60 15.71 16.41 -16.94
N LEU A 61 16.37 15.28 -17.13
CA LEU A 61 17.02 14.51 -16.07
C LEU A 61 18.53 14.67 -16.15
N ASN A 62 19.17 14.68 -14.98
CA ASN A 62 20.62 14.57 -14.88
C ASN A 62 21.09 13.09 -15.00
N PRO A 63 22.42 12.81 -15.09
CA PRO A 63 22.94 11.45 -15.25
C PRO A 63 22.57 10.47 -14.11
N GLU A 64 22.25 11.00 -12.92
CA GLU A 64 21.77 10.22 -11.77
C GLU A 64 20.23 10.07 -11.73
N GLY A 65 19.48 10.67 -12.66
CA GLY A 65 18.03 10.55 -12.79
C GLY A 65 17.22 11.51 -11.92
N ASN A 66 17.80 12.62 -11.48
CA ASN A 66 17.09 13.70 -10.80
C ASN A 66 16.59 14.74 -11.81
N ILE A 67 15.49 15.44 -11.52
CA ILE A 67 15.04 16.60 -12.30
C ILE A 67 16.10 17.69 -12.26
N ASP A 68 16.56 18.15 -13.43
CA ASP A 68 17.40 19.33 -13.54
C ASP A 68 16.54 20.61 -13.43
N VAL A 69 16.58 21.22 -12.24
CA VAL A 69 15.86 22.46 -11.92
C VAL A 69 16.35 23.69 -12.71
N THR A 70 17.43 23.60 -13.48
CA THR A 70 17.86 24.67 -14.40
C THR A 70 17.11 24.66 -15.73
N PHE A 71 16.39 23.57 -16.03
CA PHE A 71 15.53 23.45 -17.21
C PHE A 71 14.09 23.89 -16.88
N ASN A 72 13.80 25.18 -17.00
CA ASN A 72 12.55 25.77 -16.56
C ASN A 72 11.50 25.81 -17.69
N THR A 73 10.53 24.89 -17.65
CA THR A 73 9.44 24.81 -18.63
C THR A 73 8.28 25.78 -18.36
N GLY A 74 8.31 26.54 -17.26
CA GLY A 74 7.16 27.33 -16.79
C GLY A 74 5.94 26.43 -16.57
N THR A 75 4.80 26.81 -17.15
CA THR A 75 3.56 25.99 -17.14
C THR A 75 3.59 24.79 -18.09
N GLY A 76 4.68 24.57 -18.83
CA GLY A 76 4.88 23.38 -19.67
C GLY A 76 4.01 23.34 -20.93
N PHE A 77 3.85 22.15 -21.50
CA PHE A 77 2.98 21.92 -22.65
C PHE A 77 1.52 21.72 -22.21
N ASN A 78 0.56 22.15 -23.03
CA ASN A 78 -0.85 21.81 -22.82
C ASN A 78 -1.26 20.44 -23.43
N GLY A 79 -0.29 19.63 -23.88
CA GLY A 79 -0.55 18.33 -24.49
C GLY A 79 0.71 17.50 -24.73
N LYS A 80 0.48 16.24 -25.10
CA LYS A 80 1.46 15.15 -25.17
C LYS A 80 2.62 15.44 -26.13
N VAL A 81 3.83 15.06 -25.71
CA VAL A 81 5.05 15.07 -26.54
C VAL A 81 5.27 13.68 -27.14
N TYR A 82 5.54 13.61 -28.44
CA TYR A 82 5.80 12.36 -29.17
C TYR A 82 7.22 12.25 -29.71
N SER A 83 7.90 13.38 -29.95
CA SER A 83 9.26 13.41 -30.49
C SER A 83 10.03 14.61 -29.93
N SER A 84 11.28 14.38 -29.53
CA SER A 84 12.28 15.41 -29.20
C SER A 84 13.56 15.18 -29.99
N HIS A 85 14.20 16.26 -30.43
CA HIS A 85 15.46 16.23 -31.17
C HIS A 85 16.41 17.32 -30.66
N ILE A 86 17.68 16.96 -30.39
CA ILE A 86 18.71 17.91 -29.96
C ILE A 86 19.49 18.39 -31.18
N GLN A 87 19.54 19.70 -31.40
CA GLN A 87 20.35 20.34 -32.44
C GLN A 87 21.82 20.46 -32.01
N LEU A 88 22.72 20.67 -32.98
CA LEU A 88 24.17 20.81 -32.71
C LEU A 88 24.54 22.00 -31.82
N ASP A 89 23.66 23.01 -31.68
CA ASP A 89 23.83 24.15 -30.78
C ASP A 89 23.17 23.95 -29.39
N GLY A 90 22.69 22.73 -29.11
CA GLY A 90 22.03 22.36 -27.87
C GLY A 90 20.54 22.73 -27.77
N LYS A 91 19.96 23.41 -28.77
CA LYS A 91 18.51 23.66 -28.79
C LYS A 91 17.71 22.38 -28.98
N ILE A 92 16.48 22.37 -28.47
CA ILE A 92 15.62 21.18 -28.43
C ILE A 92 14.39 21.45 -29.29
N ILE A 93 14.23 20.71 -30.39
CA ILE A 93 13.00 20.73 -31.18
C ILE A 93 12.05 19.67 -30.59
N VAL A 94 10.83 20.07 -30.24
CA VAL A 94 9.82 19.20 -29.60
C VAL A 94 8.56 19.20 -30.45
N GLY A 95 7.94 18.03 -30.64
CA GLY A 95 6.70 17.86 -31.40
C GLY A 95 5.76 16.82 -30.80
N GLY A 96 4.46 16.97 -31.06
CA GLY A 96 3.44 16.09 -30.52
C GLY A 96 2.01 16.52 -30.81
N SER A 97 1.15 16.52 -29.79
CA SER A 97 -0.27 16.86 -29.90
C SER A 97 -0.66 18.18 -29.21
N PHE A 98 0.27 18.85 -28.54
CA PHE A 98 0.08 20.15 -27.89
C PHE A 98 -0.31 21.27 -28.88
N THR A 99 -0.94 22.31 -28.37
CA THR A 99 -1.24 23.56 -29.11
C THR A 99 -0.65 24.81 -28.45
N ALA A 100 -0.10 24.68 -27.24
CA ALA A 100 0.60 25.75 -26.54
C ALA A 100 1.72 25.21 -25.64
N TYR A 101 2.72 26.07 -25.42
CA TYR A 101 3.80 25.89 -24.45
C TYR A 101 3.96 27.16 -23.62
N ASN A 102 3.99 27.02 -22.30
CA ASN A 102 4.01 28.12 -21.34
C ASN A 102 3.03 29.27 -21.67
N GLY A 103 1.78 28.91 -22.00
CA GLY A 103 0.72 29.84 -22.42
C GLY A 103 0.84 30.41 -23.84
N SER A 104 1.97 30.22 -24.54
CA SER A 104 2.20 30.71 -25.90
C SER A 104 1.75 29.69 -26.95
N ASN A 105 1.08 30.14 -28.02
CA ASN A 105 0.63 29.27 -29.12
C ASN A 105 1.80 28.57 -29.80
N ALA A 106 1.70 27.25 -30.00
CA ALA A 106 2.68 26.44 -30.71
C ALA A 106 1.95 25.44 -31.62
N GLY A 107 2.23 25.48 -32.93
CA GLY A 107 1.58 24.63 -33.93
C GLY A 107 2.08 23.18 -33.92
N ARG A 108 1.90 22.47 -32.80
CA ARG A 108 2.31 21.08 -32.52
C ARG A 108 3.81 20.80 -32.63
N LEU A 109 4.59 21.85 -32.85
CA LEU A 109 6.04 21.90 -32.97
C LEU A 109 6.53 23.16 -32.25
N ILE A 110 7.66 23.08 -31.55
CA ILE A 110 8.35 24.24 -30.96
C ILE A 110 9.86 23.98 -30.93
N ARG A 111 10.66 25.04 -30.83
CA ARG A 111 12.07 24.95 -30.44
C ARG A 111 12.29 25.64 -29.11
N LEU A 112 13.00 24.96 -28.20
CA LEU A 112 13.39 25.46 -26.89
C LEU A 112 14.90 25.70 -26.86
N ASN A 113 15.31 26.68 -26.07
CA ASN A 113 16.71 26.90 -25.72
C ASN A 113 17.17 25.87 -24.66
N THR A 114 18.47 25.85 -24.35
CA THR A 114 19.09 24.94 -23.38
C THR A 114 18.61 25.10 -21.93
N ASP A 115 17.89 26.19 -21.61
CA ASP A 115 17.27 26.49 -20.32
C ASP A 115 15.76 26.15 -20.26
N GLY A 116 15.17 25.67 -21.36
CA GLY A 116 13.73 25.39 -21.49
C GLY A 116 12.88 26.58 -21.97
N SER A 117 13.46 27.78 -22.15
CA SER A 117 12.77 28.94 -22.71
C SER A 117 12.46 28.77 -24.20
N ILE A 118 11.46 29.49 -24.72
CA ILE A 118 11.08 29.44 -26.15
C ILE A 118 12.15 30.14 -27.01
N ASP A 119 12.63 29.49 -28.06
CA ASP A 119 13.38 30.17 -29.11
C ASP A 119 12.45 30.94 -30.04
N THR A 120 12.35 32.26 -29.82
CA THR A 120 11.51 33.17 -30.60
C THR A 120 11.96 33.36 -32.06
N SER A 121 13.14 32.87 -32.45
CA SER A 121 13.56 32.83 -33.85
C SER A 121 12.90 31.70 -34.65
N PHE A 122 12.24 30.75 -33.98
CA PHE A 122 11.58 29.59 -34.58
C PHE A 122 10.05 29.73 -34.54
N ASN A 123 9.48 30.47 -35.49
CA ASN A 123 8.06 30.81 -35.45
C ASN A 123 7.16 29.70 -36.02
N THR A 124 6.63 28.86 -35.13
CA THR A 124 5.66 27.79 -35.42
C THR A 124 4.23 28.13 -34.98
N SER A 125 3.93 29.41 -34.69
CA SER A 125 2.67 29.84 -34.05
C SER A 125 1.39 29.40 -34.79
N ILE A 126 1.47 29.14 -36.09
CA ILE A 126 0.37 28.66 -36.96
C ILE A 126 0.83 27.42 -37.76
N GLY A 127 1.74 26.62 -37.20
CA GLY A 127 2.37 25.43 -37.81
C GLY A 127 1.39 24.30 -38.15
N ALA A 128 1.59 23.11 -37.57
CA ALA A 128 0.65 22.01 -37.76
C ALA A 128 -0.63 22.25 -36.94
N THR A 129 -1.72 22.61 -37.62
CA THR A 129 -2.97 23.01 -36.96
C THR A 129 -3.79 21.81 -36.47
N THR A 130 -3.84 20.73 -37.25
CA THR A 130 -4.53 19.46 -36.94
C THR A 130 -3.56 18.28 -36.90
N GLY A 131 -3.99 17.15 -36.31
CA GLY A 131 -3.19 15.93 -36.22
C GLY A 131 -2.16 15.91 -35.09
N ILE A 132 -1.13 15.09 -35.23
CA ILE A 132 -0.01 14.90 -34.31
C ILE A 132 1.27 14.86 -35.15
N ILE A 133 2.38 15.40 -34.63
CA ILE A 133 3.73 15.16 -35.17
C ILE A 133 4.32 13.96 -34.44
N TYR A 134 4.66 12.89 -35.17
CA TYR A 134 5.23 11.66 -34.60
C TYR A 134 6.75 11.60 -34.71
N ALA A 135 7.35 12.25 -35.71
CA ALA A 135 8.80 12.22 -35.93
C ALA A 135 9.35 13.58 -36.40
N ILE A 136 10.59 13.86 -36.00
CA ILE A 136 11.39 15.05 -36.34
C ILE A 136 12.81 14.59 -36.67
N LYS A 137 13.40 15.11 -37.76
CA LYS A 137 14.83 14.95 -38.09
C LYS A 137 15.40 16.22 -38.70
N GLU A 138 16.56 16.68 -38.22
CA GLU A 138 17.32 17.77 -38.85
C GLU A 138 18.19 17.25 -40.01
N GLN A 139 18.23 18.00 -41.11
CA GLN A 139 19.16 17.83 -42.23
C GLN A 139 20.46 18.61 -41.97
N ALA A 140 21.58 18.17 -42.54
CA ALA A 140 22.89 18.81 -42.34
C ALA A 140 23.00 20.28 -42.84
N ASP A 141 21.97 20.82 -43.50
CA ASP A 141 21.85 22.21 -43.92
C ASP A 141 20.94 23.07 -43.01
N GLY A 142 20.51 22.53 -41.86
CA GLY A 142 19.65 23.20 -40.88
C GLY A 142 18.16 23.22 -41.25
N LYS A 143 17.74 22.54 -42.32
CA LYS A 143 16.32 22.29 -42.58
C LYS A 143 15.83 21.11 -41.74
N ILE A 144 14.56 21.09 -41.38
CA ILE A 144 13.97 20.05 -40.52
C ILE A 144 12.84 19.35 -41.28
N ILE A 145 12.84 18.01 -41.26
CA ILE A 145 11.71 17.20 -41.72
C ILE A 145 10.83 16.87 -40.52
N ILE A 146 9.52 17.08 -40.67
CA ILE A 146 8.50 16.66 -39.70
C ILE A 146 7.50 15.71 -40.37
N ALA A 147 7.02 14.70 -39.64
CA ALA A 147 6.07 13.72 -40.15
C ALA A 147 5.06 13.29 -39.06
N GLY A 148 3.86 12.85 -39.47
CA GLY A 148 2.83 12.46 -38.52
C GLY A 148 1.46 12.14 -39.12
N SER A 149 0.42 12.71 -38.51
CA SER A 149 -0.99 12.64 -38.96
C SER A 149 -1.58 14.00 -39.34
N PHE A 150 -0.78 15.07 -39.28
CA PHE A 150 -1.18 16.43 -39.69
C PHE A 150 -1.39 16.53 -41.21
N THR A 151 -2.32 17.39 -41.64
CA THR A 151 -2.62 17.60 -43.07
C THR A 151 -2.39 19.03 -43.55
N LYS A 152 -1.98 19.94 -42.65
CA LYS A 152 -1.66 21.34 -42.95
C LYS A 152 -0.49 21.84 -42.11
N TYR A 153 0.29 22.76 -42.67
CA TYR A 153 1.35 23.51 -41.98
C TYR A 153 1.38 24.95 -42.47
N ASN A 154 1.35 25.95 -41.59
CA ASN A 154 1.23 27.38 -41.95
C ASN A 154 0.05 27.65 -42.92
N GLY A 155 -1.07 26.93 -42.73
CA GLY A 155 -2.27 26.99 -43.56
C GLY A 155 -2.21 26.22 -44.88
N VAL A 156 -1.01 25.93 -45.41
CA VAL A 156 -0.78 25.17 -46.64
C VAL A 156 -1.07 23.68 -46.40
N THR A 157 -1.72 23.01 -47.36
CA THR A 157 -1.93 21.55 -47.30
C THR A 157 -0.61 20.82 -47.49
N VAL A 158 -0.27 19.94 -46.54
CA VAL A 158 0.93 19.09 -46.59
C VAL A 158 0.54 17.67 -46.18
N SER A 159 0.88 16.69 -47.00
CA SER A 159 0.34 15.32 -46.86
C SER A 159 1.15 14.47 -45.87
N ARG A 160 1.02 14.81 -44.58
CA ARG A 160 1.56 14.08 -43.41
C ARG A 160 3.08 14.06 -43.26
N VAL A 161 3.78 14.75 -44.16
CA VAL A 161 5.19 15.12 -44.06
C VAL A 161 5.36 16.55 -44.57
N ALA A 162 6.28 17.30 -43.99
CA ALA A 162 6.69 18.62 -44.45
C ALA A 162 8.17 18.86 -44.15
N ARG A 163 8.83 19.69 -44.98
CA ARG A 163 10.11 20.30 -44.63
C ARG A 163 9.91 21.75 -44.22
N ILE A 164 10.63 22.16 -43.19
CA ILE A 164 10.64 23.54 -42.69
C ILE A 164 12.08 24.06 -42.62
N LEU A 165 12.23 25.37 -42.71
CA LEU A 165 13.50 26.06 -42.57
C LEU A 165 13.86 26.26 -41.08
N SER A 166 15.11 26.63 -40.81
CA SER A 166 15.66 26.84 -39.45
C SER A 166 14.98 27.94 -38.61
N ASN A 167 14.06 28.70 -39.23
CA ASN A 167 13.20 29.73 -38.63
C ASN A 167 11.73 29.28 -38.39
N GLY A 168 11.39 28.02 -38.68
CA GLY A 168 10.04 27.45 -38.53
C GLY A 168 9.10 27.64 -39.73
N THR A 169 9.47 28.38 -40.78
CA THR A 169 8.63 28.54 -41.98
C THR A 169 8.70 27.32 -42.91
N LEU A 170 7.61 27.04 -43.63
CA LEU A 170 7.51 25.94 -44.60
C LEU A 170 8.49 26.14 -45.77
N ASP A 171 9.24 25.09 -46.12
CA ASP A 171 10.06 25.08 -47.33
C ASP A 171 9.22 24.61 -48.54
N SER A 172 8.79 25.56 -49.37
CA SER A 172 8.01 25.30 -50.58
C SER A 172 8.78 24.61 -51.70
N SER A 173 10.11 24.42 -51.59
CA SER A 173 10.88 23.60 -52.52
C SER A 173 10.69 22.09 -52.31
N PHE A 174 10.15 21.68 -51.15
CA PHE A 174 9.92 20.28 -50.81
C PHE A 174 8.53 19.83 -51.29
N ASN A 175 8.46 19.33 -52.52
CA ASN A 175 7.22 18.97 -53.20
C ASN A 175 6.96 17.45 -53.17
N THR A 176 6.11 17.04 -52.23
CA THR A 176 5.64 15.65 -52.10
C THR A 176 4.39 15.33 -52.94
N GLY A 177 3.90 16.27 -53.75
CA GLY A 177 2.63 16.15 -54.46
C GLY A 177 1.46 15.82 -53.53
N ILE A 178 0.66 14.79 -53.83
CA ILE A 178 -0.42 14.35 -52.93
C ILE A 178 0.08 13.56 -51.71
N GLY A 179 1.38 13.23 -51.65
CA GLY A 179 2.05 12.57 -50.52
C GLY A 179 1.36 11.30 -50.02
N SER A 180 1.35 11.09 -48.69
CA SER A 180 0.77 9.90 -48.08
C SER A 180 -0.73 10.07 -47.74
N PRO A 181 -1.61 9.08 -48.05
CA PRO A 181 -3.00 9.07 -47.60
C PRO A 181 -3.13 8.73 -46.10
N SER A 182 -2.12 8.09 -45.50
CA SER A 182 -2.15 7.55 -44.12
C SER A 182 -0.96 8.04 -43.29
N ASN A 183 -0.94 7.72 -42.00
CA ASN A 183 0.04 8.24 -41.05
C ASN A 183 1.48 7.84 -41.41
N ILE A 184 2.40 8.78 -41.24
CA ILE A 184 3.85 8.57 -41.32
C ILE A 184 4.39 8.67 -39.90
N THR A 185 4.99 7.60 -39.40
CA THR A 185 5.41 7.45 -37.99
C THR A 185 6.90 7.65 -37.79
N ASN A 186 7.73 7.42 -38.81
CA ASN A 186 9.19 7.52 -38.71
C ASN A 186 9.78 8.27 -39.90
N ILE A 187 10.91 8.93 -39.66
CA ILE A 187 11.76 9.58 -40.67
C ILE A 187 13.19 9.10 -40.42
N GLU A 188 13.93 8.77 -41.48
CA GLU A 188 15.38 8.74 -41.43
C GLU A 188 15.98 9.50 -42.62
N ILE A 189 17.20 10.03 -42.45
CA ILE A 189 17.93 10.75 -43.50
C ILE A 189 19.18 9.93 -43.83
N LEU A 190 19.39 9.66 -45.11
CA LEU A 190 20.54 8.92 -45.61
C LEU A 190 21.75 9.85 -45.84
N ASN A 191 22.95 9.28 -45.84
CA ASN A 191 24.22 9.99 -46.06
C ASN A 191 24.30 10.73 -47.41
N ASP A 192 23.44 10.39 -48.38
CA ASP A 192 23.33 11.03 -49.69
C ASP A 192 22.24 12.13 -49.74
N GLY A 193 21.63 12.47 -48.60
CA GLY A 193 20.58 13.48 -48.47
C GLY A 193 19.18 13.02 -48.90
N LYS A 194 19.00 11.75 -49.27
CA LYS A 194 17.66 11.16 -49.47
C LYS A 194 16.97 10.93 -48.13
N ILE A 195 15.63 10.89 -48.15
CA ILE A 195 14.80 10.78 -46.95
C ILE A 195 13.98 9.49 -47.02
N LEU A 196 14.07 8.65 -45.98
CA LEU A 196 13.20 7.50 -45.78
C LEU A 196 12.03 7.88 -44.87
N LEU A 197 10.83 7.44 -45.24
CA LEU A 197 9.60 7.62 -44.46
C LEU A 197 8.92 6.27 -44.31
N SER A 198 8.40 5.97 -43.12
CA SER A 198 7.62 4.75 -42.86
C SER A 198 6.39 5.02 -41.99
N GLY A 199 5.41 4.11 -42.05
CA GLY A 199 4.14 4.22 -41.33
C GLY A 199 3.08 3.27 -41.91
N ASN A 200 1.80 3.58 -41.78
CA ASN A 200 0.71 2.65 -42.14
C ASN A 200 0.17 2.77 -43.58
N PHE A 201 0.82 3.58 -44.43
CA PHE A 201 0.40 3.83 -45.82
C PHE A 201 0.68 2.66 -46.79
N THR A 202 0.09 2.75 -47.98
CA THR A 202 0.26 1.79 -49.11
C THR A 202 0.71 2.47 -50.41
N SER A 203 0.70 3.81 -50.45
CA SER A 203 1.16 4.60 -51.58
C SER A 203 1.67 5.97 -51.11
N PHE A 204 2.55 6.56 -51.91
CA PHE A 204 3.03 7.93 -51.72
C PHE A 204 3.03 8.66 -53.07
N ASN A 205 2.36 9.80 -53.15
CA ASN A 205 2.18 10.57 -54.39
C ASN A 205 1.66 9.74 -55.58
N GLY A 206 0.80 8.74 -55.32
CA GLY A 206 0.26 7.81 -56.32
C GLY A 206 1.19 6.65 -56.70
N VAL A 207 2.45 6.64 -56.27
CA VAL A 207 3.37 5.49 -56.42
C VAL A 207 3.04 4.45 -55.36
N ALA A 208 3.04 3.15 -55.71
CA ALA A 208 2.90 2.07 -54.74
C ALA A 208 4.09 2.09 -53.76
N SER A 209 3.80 2.05 -52.46
CA SER A 209 4.79 2.20 -51.39
C SER A 209 4.23 1.62 -50.11
N ASN A 210 4.31 0.30 -49.96
CA ASN A 210 3.74 -0.40 -48.80
C ASN A 210 4.61 -0.18 -47.57
N LYS A 211 4.09 0.66 -46.66
CA LYS A 211 4.60 0.98 -45.31
C LYS A 211 5.96 1.69 -45.24
N ILE A 212 6.71 1.76 -46.34
CA ILE A 212 7.97 2.49 -46.47
C ILE A 212 8.06 3.17 -47.85
N VAL A 213 8.74 4.33 -47.92
CA VAL A 213 9.11 5.01 -49.17
C VAL A 213 10.43 5.76 -49.01
N ARG A 214 11.21 5.89 -50.09
CA ARG A 214 12.33 6.84 -50.17
C ARG A 214 11.98 8.03 -51.06
N LEU A 215 12.38 9.22 -50.63
CA LEU A 215 12.27 10.47 -51.37
C LEU A 215 13.65 11.04 -51.70
N TYR A 216 13.75 11.76 -52.81
CA TYR A 216 14.83 12.70 -53.07
C TYR A 216 14.78 13.87 -52.07
N SER A 217 15.87 14.63 -52.01
CA SER A 217 15.99 15.85 -51.17
C SER A 217 15.05 17.00 -51.58
N ASP A 218 14.26 16.85 -52.64
CA ASP A 218 13.17 17.77 -53.05
C ASP A 218 11.76 17.23 -52.78
N GLY A 219 11.63 16.06 -52.13
CA GLY A 219 10.35 15.45 -51.78
C GLY A 219 9.71 14.56 -52.85
N ARG A 220 10.29 14.47 -54.06
CA ARG A 220 9.84 13.52 -55.08
C ARG A 220 10.19 12.08 -54.69
N VAL A 221 9.34 11.12 -55.03
CA VAL A 221 9.57 9.69 -54.79
C VAL A 221 10.79 9.21 -55.57
N ASP A 222 11.68 8.47 -54.90
CA ASP A 222 12.82 7.82 -55.52
C ASP A 222 12.50 6.38 -55.90
N THR A 223 12.12 6.19 -57.15
CA THR A 223 11.80 4.88 -57.75
C THR A 223 13.00 3.95 -57.92
N SER A 224 14.22 4.36 -57.56
CA SER A 224 15.38 3.45 -57.44
C SER A 224 15.41 2.67 -56.12
N PHE A 225 14.53 3.00 -55.16
CA PHE A 225 14.34 2.22 -53.93
C PHE A 225 13.30 1.12 -54.18
N ASN A 226 13.76 -0.07 -54.55
CA ASN A 226 12.89 -1.17 -54.96
C ASN A 226 12.56 -2.09 -53.79
N ILE A 227 11.34 -1.93 -53.25
CA ILE A 227 10.82 -2.73 -52.13
C ILE A 227 9.96 -3.93 -52.58
N GLY A 228 9.75 -4.10 -53.90
CA GLY A 228 8.80 -5.07 -54.46
C GLY A 228 7.40 -4.93 -53.87
N THR A 229 6.87 -5.97 -53.22
CA THR A 229 5.55 -5.88 -52.54
C THR A 229 5.58 -5.10 -51.21
N GLY A 230 6.77 -4.78 -50.68
CA GLY A 230 6.95 -4.05 -49.42
C GLY A 230 6.57 -4.88 -48.19
N PHE A 231 6.09 -4.22 -47.13
CA PHE A 231 5.65 -4.89 -45.90
C PHE A 231 4.14 -5.18 -45.92
N ASP A 232 3.75 -6.33 -45.34
CA ASP A 232 2.35 -6.74 -45.17
C ASP A 232 1.59 -5.90 -44.11
N GLU A 233 2.24 -5.57 -43.01
CA GLU A 233 1.66 -4.93 -41.82
C GLU A 233 2.50 -3.73 -41.31
N ASP A 234 2.00 -3.00 -40.30
CA ASP A 234 2.55 -1.71 -39.88
C ASP A 234 4.04 -1.75 -39.49
N VAL A 235 4.85 -0.93 -40.18
CA VAL A 235 6.18 -0.52 -39.73
C VAL A 235 6.02 0.53 -38.62
N SER A 236 6.71 0.32 -37.50
CA SER A 236 6.63 1.19 -36.31
C SER A 236 7.99 1.74 -35.87
N ALA A 237 9.09 1.10 -36.27
CA ALA A 237 10.47 1.50 -35.99
C ALA A 237 11.33 1.38 -37.25
N MET A 238 12.28 2.31 -37.41
CA MET A 238 13.26 2.31 -38.49
C MET A 238 14.53 3.03 -38.00
N THR A 239 15.70 2.53 -38.35
CA THR A 239 17.00 3.18 -38.09
C THR A 239 18.03 2.80 -39.15
N VAL A 240 19.08 3.59 -39.33
CA VAL A 240 20.09 3.43 -40.39
C VAL A 240 21.46 3.19 -39.78
N GLN A 241 22.16 2.16 -40.26
CA GLN A 241 23.53 1.83 -39.86
C GLN A 241 24.56 2.70 -40.61
N PRO A 242 25.79 2.88 -40.07
CA PRO A 242 26.82 3.69 -40.73
C PRO A 242 27.23 3.22 -42.14
N ASP A 243 26.99 1.95 -42.49
CA ASP A 243 27.22 1.38 -43.82
C ASP A 243 26.07 1.63 -44.82
N GLY A 244 25.03 2.36 -44.41
CA GLY A 244 23.87 2.70 -45.24
C GLY A 244 22.75 1.65 -45.25
N LYS A 245 22.89 0.53 -44.52
CA LYS A 245 21.81 -0.45 -44.34
C LYS A 245 20.74 0.07 -43.39
N ILE A 246 19.52 -0.41 -43.56
CA ILE A 246 18.33 0.08 -42.85
C ILE A 246 17.76 -1.09 -42.04
N ILE A 247 17.67 -0.93 -40.71
CA ILE A 247 16.99 -1.87 -39.83
C ILE A 247 15.55 -1.38 -39.63
N VAL A 248 14.58 -2.26 -39.85
CA VAL A 248 13.15 -1.93 -39.78
C VAL A 248 12.46 -2.88 -38.81
N GLY A 249 11.50 -2.37 -38.03
CA GLY A 249 10.73 -3.13 -37.05
C GLY A 249 9.25 -2.73 -37.00
N GLY A 250 8.37 -3.66 -36.64
CA GLY A 250 6.94 -3.40 -36.60
C GLY A 250 6.10 -4.62 -36.22
N LYS A 251 4.92 -4.73 -36.85
CA LYS A 251 4.01 -5.89 -36.76
C LYS A 251 4.20 -6.90 -37.88
N PHE A 252 4.88 -6.51 -38.97
CA PHE A 252 4.98 -7.25 -40.22
C PHE A 252 5.49 -8.69 -40.03
N THR A 253 5.02 -9.58 -40.90
CA THR A 253 5.44 -10.99 -40.98
C THR A 253 6.18 -11.31 -42.28
N THR A 254 6.06 -10.46 -43.29
CA THR A 254 6.76 -10.57 -44.56
C THR A 254 7.28 -9.22 -45.05
N TYR A 255 8.35 -9.27 -45.83
CA TYR A 255 8.85 -8.15 -46.63
C TYR A 255 9.22 -8.68 -48.02
N ASN A 256 8.69 -8.06 -49.07
CA ASN A 256 8.83 -8.53 -50.45
C ASN A 256 8.56 -10.05 -50.58
N ASP A 257 7.38 -10.46 -50.11
CA ASP A 257 6.86 -11.84 -50.03
C ASP A 257 7.76 -12.85 -49.24
N SER A 258 8.85 -12.38 -48.64
CA SER A 258 9.82 -13.18 -47.89
C SER A 258 9.56 -13.08 -46.39
N THR A 259 9.70 -14.19 -45.64
CA THR A 259 9.44 -14.22 -44.19
C THR A 259 10.35 -13.25 -43.44
N ALA A 260 9.74 -12.33 -42.67
CA ALA A 260 10.40 -11.27 -41.93
C ALA A 260 9.63 -10.99 -40.64
N ASN A 261 9.83 -11.80 -39.59
CA ASN A 261 9.02 -11.72 -38.37
C ASN A 261 9.41 -10.51 -37.49
N ARG A 262 8.72 -9.38 -37.72
CA ARG A 262 8.71 -8.13 -36.93
C ARG A 262 10.01 -7.33 -36.89
N ILE A 263 11.11 -7.87 -37.41
CA ILE A 263 12.39 -7.17 -37.58
C ILE A 263 13.13 -7.70 -38.82
N ILE A 264 13.74 -6.81 -39.59
CA ILE A 264 14.56 -7.12 -40.78
C ILE A 264 15.66 -6.06 -40.95
N ARG A 265 16.73 -6.41 -41.67
CA ARG A 265 17.66 -5.43 -42.26
C ARG A 265 17.60 -5.50 -43.79
N ILE A 266 17.53 -4.33 -44.42
CA ILE A 266 17.52 -4.17 -45.88
C ILE A 266 18.71 -3.29 -46.30
N ASN A 267 19.19 -3.50 -47.52
CA ASN A 267 20.25 -2.72 -48.13
C ASN A 267 19.72 -1.35 -48.58
N GLN A 268 20.64 -0.43 -48.91
CA GLN A 268 20.28 0.92 -49.35
C GLN A 268 19.40 0.93 -50.63
N ASP A 269 19.42 -0.10 -51.47
CA ASP A 269 18.57 -0.18 -52.67
C ASP A 269 17.14 -0.69 -52.41
N GLY A 270 16.86 -1.22 -51.21
CA GLY A 270 15.59 -1.86 -50.84
C GLY A 270 15.62 -3.40 -50.85
N SER A 271 16.71 -4.02 -51.34
CA SER A 271 16.89 -5.48 -51.28
C SER A 271 17.16 -5.98 -49.86
N ILE A 272 16.90 -7.28 -49.60
CA ILE A 272 17.12 -7.88 -48.27
C ILE A 272 18.63 -8.07 -47.99
N ASP A 273 19.09 -7.70 -46.80
CA ASP A 273 20.45 -8.01 -46.36
C ASP A 273 20.54 -9.40 -45.72
N ASN A 274 20.98 -10.38 -46.50
CA ASN A 274 21.21 -11.76 -46.05
C ASN A 274 22.38 -11.92 -45.05
N SER A 275 23.12 -10.85 -44.73
CA SER A 275 24.11 -10.84 -43.63
C SER A 275 23.54 -10.40 -42.27
N PHE A 276 22.21 -10.21 -42.19
CA PHE A 276 21.48 -10.10 -40.92
C PHE A 276 20.83 -11.44 -40.59
N LEU A 277 21.03 -11.93 -39.37
CA LEU A 277 20.74 -13.33 -38.98
C LEU A 277 19.65 -13.42 -37.87
N PRO A 278 18.42 -12.91 -38.09
CA PRO A 278 17.37 -12.92 -37.06
C PRO A 278 16.74 -14.31 -36.83
N GLY A 279 17.12 -15.31 -37.63
CA GLY A 279 16.56 -16.66 -37.58
C GLY A 279 15.03 -16.65 -37.75
N SER A 280 14.28 -17.17 -36.77
CA SER A 280 12.81 -17.11 -36.80
C SER A 280 12.22 -15.72 -36.50
N GLY A 281 13.03 -14.72 -36.16
CA GLY A 281 12.58 -13.39 -35.71
C GLY A 281 11.79 -13.45 -34.40
N ILE A 282 10.91 -12.45 -34.20
CA ILE A 282 10.09 -12.31 -32.98
C ILE A 282 8.71 -12.91 -33.19
N ASN A 283 8.28 -13.80 -32.29
CA ASN A 283 7.05 -14.59 -32.48
C ASN A 283 5.72 -13.85 -32.15
N SER A 284 5.75 -12.76 -31.38
CA SER A 284 4.56 -12.11 -30.79
C SER A 284 4.70 -10.60 -30.68
N GLY A 285 3.59 -9.89 -30.39
CA GLY A 285 3.57 -8.43 -30.20
C GLY A 285 4.04 -7.64 -31.44
N ALA A 286 4.76 -6.54 -31.20
CA ALA A 286 5.36 -5.69 -32.24
C ALA A 286 6.64 -5.01 -31.73
N VAL A 287 7.61 -4.79 -32.61
CA VAL A 287 8.73 -3.87 -32.35
C VAL A 287 8.22 -2.43 -32.50
N GLN A 288 8.53 -1.56 -31.54
CA GLN A 288 8.10 -0.15 -31.54
C GLN A 288 9.28 0.83 -31.49
N THR A 289 10.49 0.37 -31.16
CA THR A 289 11.70 1.20 -31.19
C THR A 289 12.96 0.34 -31.38
N ILE A 290 13.96 0.90 -32.06
CA ILE A 290 15.27 0.29 -32.31
C ILE A 290 16.33 1.38 -32.21
N LYS A 291 17.45 1.12 -31.53
CA LYS A 291 18.57 2.04 -31.38
C LYS A 291 19.90 1.30 -31.55
N ILE A 292 20.83 1.90 -32.28
CA ILE A 292 22.18 1.35 -32.51
C ILE A 292 23.17 2.18 -31.68
N SER A 293 24.03 1.49 -30.92
CA SER A 293 25.11 2.12 -30.16
C SER A 293 26.35 2.42 -31.01
N SER A 294 27.27 3.23 -30.48
CA SER A 294 28.59 3.48 -31.08
C SER A 294 29.40 2.21 -31.35
N SER A 295 29.15 1.13 -30.60
CA SER A 295 29.77 -0.19 -30.77
C SER A 295 29.20 -1.03 -31.92
N GLY A 296 28.07 -0.63 -32.51
CA GLY A 296 27.33 -1.39 -33.52
C GLY A 296 26.26 -2.34 -32.94
N ASN A 297 26.21 -2.54 -31.62
CA ASN A 297 25.16 -3.33 -30.96
C ASN A 297 23.80 -2.64 -31.06
N ILE A 298 22.74 -3.44 -31.27
CA ILE A 298 21.39 -3.01 -31.67
C ILE A 298 20.39 -3.34 -30.55
N MET A 299 19.89 -2.34 -29.84
CA MET A 299 18.86 -2.52 -28.81
C MET A 299 17.47 -2.47 -29.46
N VAL A 300 16.61 -3.43 -29.13
CA VAL A 300 15.28 -3.60 -29.70
C VAL A 300 14.24 -3.54 -28.59
N GLY A 301 13.21 -2.70 -28.75
CA GLY A 301 12.15 -2.49 -27.75
C GLY A 301 10.75 -2.55 -28.37
N GLY A 302 9.77 -3.04 -27.61
CA GLY A 302 8.39 -3.13 -28.10
C GLY A 302 7.39 -3.71 -27.12
N SER A 303 6.36 -4.38 -27.66
CA SER A 303 5.27 -5.02 -26.91
C SER A 303 5.32 -6.54 -26.92
N PHE A 304 6.38 -7.13 -27.47
CA PHE A 304 6.58 -8.58 -27.60
C PHE A 304 6.76 -9.28 -26.24
N THR A 305 6.18 -10.47 -26.10
CA THR A 305 6.13 -11.24 -24.84
C THR A 305 6.34 -12.73 -25.13
N GLY A 306 7.47 -13.06 -25.76
CA GLY A 306 7.75 -14.40 -26.26
C GLY A 306 9.23 -14.56 -26.57
N ASN A 307 9.58 -15.13 -27.73
CA ASN A 307 10.96 -15.44 -28.06
C ASN A 307 11.48 -14.74 -29.33
N TYR A 308 12.81 -14.61 -29.36
CA TYR A 308 13.63 -14.22 -30.51
C TYR A 308 14.46 -15.43 -30.94
N ASN A 309 14.25 -15.92 -32.17
CA ASN A 309 14.94 -17.11 -32.68
C ASN A 309 14.89 -18.33 -31.73
N GLY A 310 13.78 -18.50 -31.01
CA GLY A 310 13.58 -19.58 -30.03
C GLY A 310 14.14 -19.32 -28.62
N ALA A 311 14.91 -18.25 -28.38
CA ALA A 311 15.34 -17.84 -27.05
C ALA A 311 14.35 -16.82 -26.43
N ASP A 312 13.91 -17.04 -25.21
CA ASP A 312 12.95 -16.15 -24.54
C ASP A 312 13.52 -14.74 -24.32
N ILE A 313 12.69 -13.72 -24.55
CA ILE A 313 13.06 -12.30 -24.43
C ILE A 313 12.04 -11.52 -23.61
N ASN A 314 12.55 -10.55 -22.86
CA ASN A 314 11.74 -9.48 -22.28
C ASN A 314 11.23 -8.53 -23.39
N ARG A 315 10.41 -7.53 -23.03
CA ARG A 315 9.99 -6.42 -23.95
C ARG A 315 11.13 -5.50 -24.43
N VAL A 316 12.37 -5.83 -24.06
CA VAL A 316 13.62 -5.23 -24.53
C VAL A 316 14.71 -6.31 -24.59
N PHE A 317 15.58 -6.26 -25.61
CA PHE A 317 16.75 -7.13 -25.74
C PHE A 317 17.83 -6.48 -26.62
N LEU A 318 19.08 -6.94 -26.50
CA LEU A 318 20.23 -6.46 -27.28
C LEU A 318 20.71 -7.51 -28.28
N LEU A 319 21.03 -7.07 -29.50
CA LEU A 319 21.65 -7.88 -30.55
C LEU A 319 23.07 -7.40 -30.87
N ASN A 320 23.92 -8.33 -31.29
CA ASN A 320 25.17 -8.05 -32.00
C ASN A 320 24.87 -7.39 -33.37
N GLN A 321 25.89 -6.79 -33.99
CA GLN A 321 25.76 -6.13 -35.30
C GLN A 321 25.26 -7.05 -36.43
N ASP A 322 25.45 -8.37 -36.33
CA ASP A 322 24.94 -9.37 -37.29
C ASP A 322 23.48 -9.79 -37.05
N GLY A 323 22.86 -9.36 -35.95
CA GLY A 323 21.51 -9.75 -35.54
C GLY A 323 21.44 -10.95 -34.59
N THR A 324 22.56 -11.54 -34.17
CA THR A 324 22.55 -12.59 -33.13
C THR A 324 22.30 -12.01 -31.74
N LEU A 325 21.62 -12.78 -30.87
CA LEU A 325 21.21 -12.34 -29.54
C LEU A 325 22.41 -12.27 -28.57
N MET A 326 22.55 -11.17 -27.84
CA MET A 326 23.51 -11.05 -26.74
C MET A 326 22.91 -11.58 -25.44
N THR A 327 23.60 -12.53 -24.79
CA THR A 327 23.11 -13.23 -23.59
C THR A 327 23.65 -12.69 -22.26
N ASP A 328 24.66 -11.83 -22.28
CA ASP A 328 25.40 -11.42 -21.08
C ASP A 328 24.84 -10.17 -20.37
N ILE A 329 23.72 -9.59 -20.85
CA ILE A 329 23.05 -8.43 -20.23
C ILE A 329 21.92 -8.86 -19.29
N ASP A 330 21.91 -8.25 -18.11
CA ASP A 330 20.91 -8.43 -17.05
C ASP A 330 19.87 -7.30 -17.10
N PHE A 331 18.86 -7.49 -17.94
CA PHE A 331 17.60 -6.73 -17.90
C PHE A 331 16.69 -7.17 -16.73
N GLY A 332 17.10 -8.15 -15.93
CA GLY A 332 16.25 -8.85 -14.97
C GLY A 332 14.99 -9.42 -15.63
N SER A 333 13.85 -9.24 -14.97
CA SER A 333 12.51 -9.55 -15.49
C SER A 333 12.03 -8.56 -16.57
N GLY A 334 12.83 -7.54 -16.88
CA GLY A 334 12.58 -6.53 -17.92
C GLY A 334 11.27 -5.76 -17.76
N PRO A 335 10.80 -5.06 -18.81
CA PRO A 335 9.53 -4.33 -18.79
C PRO A 335 8.36 -5.32 -18.68
N GLY A 336 7.79 -5.43 -17.48
CA GLY A 336 6.87 -6.51 -17.09
C GLY A 336 5.42 -6.33 -17.55
N SER A 337 4.93 -5.10 -17.70
CA SER A 337 3.50 -4.84 -17.99
C SER A 337 3.17 -4.37 -19.40
N ALA A 338 3.90 -3.42 -19.99
CA ALA A 338 3.54 -2.80 -21.28
C ALA A 338 4.75 -2.37 -22.14
N SER A 339 4.50 -1.69 -23.26
CA SER A 339 5.48 -1.45 -24.33
C SER A 339 6.72 -0.65 -23.91
N VAL A 340 7.87 -0.97 -24.50
CA VAL A 340 8.98 -0.02 -24.67
C VAL A 340 8.75 0.80 -25.94
N LEU A 341 8.98 2.12 -25.86
CA LEU A 341 8.70 3.11 -26.92
C LEU A 341 9.91 3.96 -27.28
N ALA A 342 10.86 4.14 -26.36
CA ALA A 342 12.06 4.96 -26.56
C ALA A 342 13.31 4.21 -26.07
N LEU A 343 14.40 4.36 -26.80
CA LEU A 343 15.71 3.81 -26.50
C LEU A 343 16.78 4.86 -26.81
N GLU A 344 17.70 5.05 -25.88
CA GLU A 344 18.83 5.96 -26.03
C GLU A 344 20.08 5.34 -25.34
N ASN A 345 21.28 5.73 -25.74
CA ASN A 345 22.52 5.26 -25.11
C ASN A 345 23.53 6.38 -24.92
N ASP A 346 24.35 6.30 -23.88
CA ASP A 346 25.45 7.23 -23.67
C ASP A 346 26.78 6.75 -24.29
N LEU A 347 27.82 7.56 -24.11
CA LEU A 347 29.18 7.30 -24.56
C LEU A 347 29.95 6.30 -23.67
N GLU A 348 29.45 6.00 -22.47
CA GLU A 348 30.08 5.06 -21.53
C GLU A 348 29.60 3.62 -21.76
N GLY A 349 28.39 3.48 -22.35
CA GLY A 349 27.77 2.20 -22.72
C GLY A 349 26.42 1.95 -22.07
N SER A 350 25.93 2.88 -21.23
CA SER A 350 24.62 2.76 -20.59
C SER A 350 23.49 2.90 -21.61
N TRP A 351 22.36 2.26 -21.32
CA TRP A 351 21.12 2.33 -22.11
C TRP A 351 19.98 2.90 -21.28
N TYR A 352 19.22 3.83 -21.85
CA TYR A 352 17.98 4.38 -21.28
C TYR A 352 16.78 3.80 -22.04
N ILE A 353 15.80 3.29 -21.30
CA ILE A 353 14.68 2.50 -21.81
C ILE A 353 13.38 3.13 -21.34
N GLY A 354 12.67 3.84 -22.23
CA GLY A 354 11.40 4.53 -21.93
C GLY A 354 10.19 3.85 -22.58
N GLY A 355 9.00 3.94 -21.99
CA GLY A 355 7.82 3.30 -22.55
C GLY A 355 6.48 3.58 -21.87
N SER A 356 5.54 2.64 -21.98
CA SER A 356 4.27 2.64 -21.23
C SER A 356 4.23 1.63 -20.09
N PHE A 357 5.30 0.85 -19.89
CA PHE A 357 5.43 -0.12 -18.80
C PHE A 357 5.34 0.56 -17.43
N SER A 358 4.36 0.16 -16.61
CA SER A 358 4.40 0.46 -15.17
C SER A 358 5.53 -0.32 -14.47
N VAL A 359 5.83 -1.54 -14.93
CA VAL A 359 6.75 -2.46 -14.26
C VAL A 359 8.06 -2.65 -15.05
N PHE A 360 9.22 -2.60 -14.38
CA PHE A 360 10.52 -3.06 -14.89
C PHE A 360 11.26 -3.88 -13.82
N ASP A 361 11.77 -5.07 -14.15
CA ASP A 361 12.38 -6.02 -13.20
C ASP A 361 11.58 -6.22 -11.89
N GLY A 362 10.26 -6.43 -12.03
CA GLY A 362 9.35 -6.63 -10.89
C GLY A 362 9.02 -5.38 -10.06
N LEU A 363 9.56 -4.21 -10.40
CA LEU A 363 9.26 -2.93 -9.73
C LEU A 363 8.26 -2.07 -10.49
N ASN A 364 7.46 -1.28 -9.76
CA ASN A 364 7.00 0.00 -10.29
C ASN A 364 8.22 0.88 -10.65
N GLN A 365 8.37 1.23 -11.92
CA GLN A 365 9.51 2.01 -12.44
C GLN A 365 9.10 3.18 -13.32
N GLY A 366 7.88 3.66 -13.13
CA GLY A 366 7.33 4.85 -13.78
C GLY A 366 7.86 5.09 -15.18
N ARG A 367 7.81 4.05 -16.02
CA ARG A 367 7.91 4.13 -17.47
C ARG A 367 9.28 4.57 -18.03
N LEU A 368 10.34 4.61 -17.21
CA LEU A 368 11.73 4.77 -17.65
C LEU A 368 12.70 3.97 -16.75
N ALA A 369 13.62 3.22 -17.37
CA ALA A 369 14.68 2.48 -16.70
C ALA A 369 16.04 2.75 -17.36
N LYS A 370 17.15 2.42 -16.68
CA LYS A 370 18.52 2.54 -17.18
C LYS A 370 19.30 1.23 -16.96
N ILE A 371 20.09 0.80 -17.93
CA ILE A 371 21.10 -0.26 -17.80
C ILE A 371 22.47 0.43 -17.83
N ASN A 372 23.41 0.09 -16.96
CA ASN A 372 24.76 0.68 -16.94
C ASN A 372 25.67 0.10 -18.04
N ALA A 373 26.88 0.66 -18.16
CA ALA A 373 27.92 0.20 -19.08
C ALA A 373 28.31 -1.28 -18.89
N GLU A 374 28.21 -1.80 -17.67
CA GLU A 374 28.46 -3.22 -17.35
C GLU A 374 27.31 -4.17 -17.76
N GLY A 375 26.22 -3.67 -18.34
CA GLY A 375 25.07 -4.50 -18.74
C GLY A 375 24.18 -4.94 -17.56
N GLU A 376 24.20 -4.22 -16.44
CA GLU A 376 23.33 -4.42 -15.29
C GLU A 376 22.26 -3.32 -15.16
N TYR A 377 21.07 -3.67 -14.70
CA TYR A 377 20.01 -2.70 -14.41
C TYR A 377 20.41 -1.68 -13.31
N ASP A 378 20.55 -0.40 -13.71
CA ASP A 378 20.87 0.76 -12.85
C ASP A 378 19.62 1.24 -12.06
N THR A 379 19.22 0.36 -11.15
CA THR A 379 18.24 0.56 -10.07
C THR A 379 18.44 1.81 -9.18
N ALA A 380 19.52 2.59 -9.33
CA ALA A 380 19.69 3.86 -8.61
C ALA A 380 19.09 5.05 -9.36
N TYR A 381 18.97 4.95 -10.69
CA TYR A 381 18.34 5.94 -11.56
C TYR A 381 16.85 6.13 -11.19
N LEU A 382 16.34 7.36 -11.26
CA LEU A 382 14.98 7.79 -10.86
C LEU A 382 14.57 7.53 -9.39
N SER A 383 15.43 6.98 -8.54
CA SER A 383 15.04 6.32 -7.27
C SER A 383 14.41 7.18 -6.16
N ALA A 384 14.01 8.43 -6.40
CA ALA A 384 13.50 9.35 -5.38
C ALA A 384 11.99 9.19 -5.12
N GLY A 385 11.59 8.21 -4.29
CA GLY A 385 10.22 8.07 -3.77
C GLY A 385 10.04 8.54 -2.31
N ILE A 386 8.84 8.36 -1.74
CA ILE A 386 8.60 8.67 -0.32
C ILE A 386 9.32 7.64 0.56
N GLY A 387 10.39 8.08 1.20
CA GLY A 387 11.23 7.28 2.10
C GLY A 387 12.53 8.00 2.32
N PHE A 388 13.63 7.28 2.49
CA PHE A 388 14.96 7.88 2.42
C PHE A 388 15.29 8.30 0.97
N ASP A 389 15.99 9.41 0.77
CA ASP A 389 16.38 9.87 -0.58
C ASP A 389 17.63 9.16 -1.14
N ASN A 390 18.42 8.48 -0.29
CA ASN A 390 19.64 7.78 -0.70
C ASN A 390 19.91 6.54 0.16
N SER A 391 21.02 5.85 -0.10
CA SER A 391 21.36 4.55 0.47
C SER A 391 21.27 4.50 1.99
N VAL A 392 20.62 3.46 2.54
CA VAL A 392 20.74 3.06 3.95
C VAL A 392 21.85 2.01 4.05
N TYR A 393 22.92 2.29 4.80
CA TYR A 393 24.07 1.38 4.95
C TYR A 393 24.08 0.62 6.27
N LYS A 394 23.42 1.14 7.31
CA LYS A 394 23.28 0.46 8.60
C LYS A 394 21.93 0.82 9.25
N VAL A 395 21.33 -0.18 9.89
CA VAL A 395 20.22 -0.02 10.84
C VAL A 395 20.64 -0.59 12.19
N LEU A 396 20.07 -0.06 13.27
CA LEU A 396 20.10 -0.62 14.62
C LEU A 396 18.69 -0.51 15.21
N SER A 397 18.16 -1.60 15.78
CA SER A 397 17.00 -1.49 16.68
C SER A 397 17.46 -1.05 18.07
N LEU A 398 16.66 -0.25 18.76
CA LEU A 398 16.83 0.15 20.15
C LEU A 398 15.79 -0.56 21.04
N GLU A 399 16.09 -0.75 22.32
CA GLU A 399 15.22 -1.44 23.29
C GLU A 399 13.82 -0.82 23.39
N ASN A 400 13.72 0.51 23.21
CA ASN A 400 12.45 1.25 23.16
C ASN A 400 11.72 1.15 21.80
N LYS A 401 11.99 0.09 21.03
CA LYS A 401 11.49 -0.23 19.69
C LYS A 401 11.78 0.82 18.59
N LYS A 402 12.46 1.93 18.90
CA LYS A 402 12.88 2.89 17.88
C LYS A 402 13.97 2.28 17.00
N THR A 403 14.04 2.71 15.75
CA THR A 403 15.07 2.28 14.80
C THR A 403 16.01 3.44 14.48
N MET A 404 17.30 3.25 14.69
CA MET A 404 18.34 4.16 14.23
C MET A 404 18.76 3.76 12.82
N VAL A 405 18.85 4.75 11.92
CA VAL A 405 19.17 4.55 10.51
C VAL A 405 20.37 5.42 10.14
N PHE A 406 21.30 4.85 9.37
CA PHE A 406 22.55 5.50 8.97
C PHE A 406 22.86 5.19 7.50
N GLY A 407 23.39 6.17 6.76
CA GLY A 407 23.72 5.96 5.36
C GLY A 407 24.24 7.19 4.64
N ASN A 408 23.78 7.39 3.40
CA ASN A 408 24.12 8.53 2.54
C ASN A 408 22.92 9.47 2.27
N PHE A 409 21.80 9.29 2.95
CA PHE A 409 20.59 10.10 2.76
C PHE A 409 20.72 11.54 3.31
N LYS A 410 20.08 12.51 2.65
CA LYS A 410 19.84 13.88 3.15
C LYS A 410 18.41 14.04 3.65
N LYS A 411 17.47 13.17 3.27
CA LYS A 411 16.04 13.28 3.58
C LYS A 411 15.38 11.96 3.94
N PHE A 412 14.26 12.06 4.66
CA PHE A 412 13.31 10.98 4.95
C PHE A 412 11.87 11.52 4.88
N ASN A 413 11.02 10.96 4.02
CA ASN A 413 9.64 11.41 3.78
C ASN A 413 9.53 12.93 3.53
N GLY A 414 10.49 13.50 2.78
CA GLY A 414 10.59 14.92 2.48
C GLY A 414 11.39 15.75 3.50
N GLU A 415 11.33 15.37 4.78
CA GLU A 415 12.02 16.03 5.89
C GLU A 415 13.54 15.87 5.85
N SER A 416 14.28 16.84 6.38
CA SER A 416 15.75 16.88 6.30
C SER A 416 16.40 16.07 7.43
N VAL A 417 17.20 15.07 7.06
CA VAL A 417 17.95 14.20 7.98
C VAL A 417 19.36 13.94 7.43
N SER A 418 20.35 14.63 7.99
CA SER A 418 21.73 14.59 7.52
C SER A 418 22.45 13.30 7.93
N ARG A 419 22.31 12.24 7.10
CA ARG A 419 23.04 10.95 7.16
C ARG A 419 22.68 10.02 8.34
N ILE A 420 21.94 10.54 9.32
CA ILE A 420 21.44 9.84 10.50
C ILE A 420 19.95 10.19 10.71
N ALA A 421 19.15 9.21 11.12
CA ALA A 421 17.76 9.41 11.51
C ALA A 421 17.38 8.45 12.65
N ARG A 422 16.41 8.85 13.47
CA ARG A 422 15.72 7.97 14.43
C ARG A 422 14.25 7.87 14.04
N LEU A 423 13.74 6.65 13.93
CA LEU A 423 12.36 6.36 13.59
C LEU A 423 11.61 5.76 14.78
N SER A 424 10.31 6.06 14.88
CA SER A 424 9.37 5.46 15.83
C SER A 424 9.05 3.99 15.49
N GLU A 425 8.28 3.32 16.36
CA GLU A 425 7.79 1.95 16.14
C GLU A 425 6.95 1.80 14.85
N ASN A 426 6.23 2.84 14.42
CA ASN A 426 5.51 2.87 13.13
C ASN A 426 6.33 3.46 11.96
N GLY A 427 7.65 3.63 12.14
CA GLY A 427 8.56 4.10 11.08
C GLY A 427 8.43 5.58 10.71
N LEU A 428 7.76 6.40 11.53
CA LEU A 428 7.73 7.87 11.35
C LEU A 428 9.01 8.51 11.91
N LEU A 429 9.34 9.71 11.44
CA LEU A 429 10.50 10.47 11.91
C LEU A 429 10.31 10.94 13.35
N ASP A 430 11.29 10.65 14.22
CA ASP A 430 11.33 11.19 15.58
C ASP A 430 12.03 12.56 15.58
N THR A 431 11.25 13.62 15.41
CA THR A 431 11.72 15.02 15.33
C THR A 431 12.34 15.56 16.63
N SER A 432 12.28 14.80 17.74
CA SER A 432 13.02 15.12 18.97
C SER A 432 14.50 14.74 18.88
N PHE A 433 14.88 13.83 17.97
CA PHE A 433 16.26 13.40 17.78
C PHE A 433 17.06 14.43 16.97
N ASN A 434 18.23 14.82 17.48
CA ASN A 434 19.18 15.73 16.83
C ASN A 434 18.53 17.05 16.34
N SER A 435 17.54 17.56 17.08
CA SER A 435 16.68 18.65 16.63
C SER A 435 17.46 19.96 16.44
N GLY A 436 17.30 20.61 15.28
CA GLY A 436 18.00 21.85 14.92
C GLY A 436 19.50 21.70 14.61
N GLN A 437 20.02 20.47 14.49
CA GLN A 437 21.45 20.20 14.29
C GLN A 437 21.79 19.73 12.87
N THR A 438 23.04 19.97 12.43
CA THR A 438 23.47 19.75 11.04
C THR A 438 23.79 18.30 10.66
N GLY A 439 23.95 17.39 11.64
CA GLY A 439 24.25 15.98 11.43
C GLY A 439 25.65 15.73 10.84
N ALA A 440 25.85 14.61 10.14
CA ALA A 440 27.17 14.26 9.59
C ALA A 440 27.35 14.83 8.16
N ASN A 441 28.53 15.40 7.88
CA ASN A 441 28.82 16.05 6.60
C ASN A 441 29.12 15.08 5.43
N ASN A 442 29.22 13.77 5.69
CA ASN A 442 29.40 12.73 4.69
C ASN A 442 28.83 11.40 5.21
N TYR A 443 28.79 10.36 4.38
CA TYR A 443 28.11 9.11 4.72
C TYR A 443 28.65 8.40 5.97
N ILE A 444 27.72 7.78 6.70
CA ILE A 444 27.97 6.89 7.82
C ILE A 444 27.83 5.46 7.29
N LYS A 445 28.86 4.63 7.48
CA LYS A 445 28.96 3.27 6.91
C LYS A 445 28.58 2.19 7.92
N THR A 446 28.86 2.39 9.20
CA THR A 446 28.64 1.40 10.25
C THR A 446 28.37 2.07 11.61
N ALA A 447 27.67 1.36 12.49
CA ALA A 447 27.27 1.84 13.81
C ALA A 447 27.07 0.67 14.77
N VAL A 448 27.31 0.92 16.06
CA VAL A 448 27.10 -0.01 17.19
C VAL A 448 26.51 0.75 18.39
N VAL A 449 25.79 0.05 19.26
CA VAL A 449 25.19 0.61 20.48
C VAL A 449 25.85 0.00 21.72
N GLN A 450 26.19 0.83 22.70
CA GLN A 450 26.76 0.41 23.99
C GLN A 450 25.63 0.11 25.00
N ALA A 451 25.94 -0.66 26.06
CA ALA A 451 24.97 -1.10 27.06
C ALA A 451 24.37 0.03 27.93
N ASP A 452 24.87 1.26 27.79
CA ASP A 452 24.33 2.48 28.40
C ASP A 452 23.47 3.31 27.42
N GLY A 453 23.13 2.74 26.25
CA GLY A 453 22.33 3.37 25.20
C GLY A 453 23.10 4.37 24.32
N LYS A 454 24.39 4.64 24.57
CA LYS A 454 25.19 5.50 23.69
C LYS A 454 25.48 4.80 22.37
N ILE A 455 25.58 5.57 21.29
CA ILE A 455 25.75 5.04 19.93
C ILE A 455 27.09 5.53 19.38
N ILE A 456 27.92 4.60 18.91
CA ILE A 456 29.17 4.89 18.20
C ILE A 456 28.95 4.60 16.72
N PHE A 457 29.30 5.54 15.85
CA PHE A 457 29.20 5.35 14.40
C PHE A 457 30.46 5.83 13.65
N GLY A 458 30.70 5.22 12.50
CA GLY A 458 31.88 5.46 11.66
C GLY A 458 31.56 5.42 10.17
N GLY A 459 32.38 6.09 9.37
CA GLY A 459 32.12 6.27 7.93
C GLY A 459 33.19 7.13 7.26
N ASN A 460 32.78 8.07 6.38
CA ASN A 460 33.69 8.96 5.65
C ASN A 460 33.52 10.46 5.98
N PHE A 461 32.84 10.79 7.09
CA PHE A 461 32.65 12.16 7.58
C PHE A 461 33.90 12.73 8.28
N THR A 462 34.06 14.06 8.22
CA THR A 462 35.03 14.83 9.01
C THR A 462 34.37 15.60 10.14
N ASN A 463 33.06 15.89 10.05
CA ASN A 463 32.32 16.69 11.01
C ASN A 463 30.97 16.05 11.32
N TYR A 464 30.53 16.20 12.57
CA TYR A 464 29.18 15.91 13.02
C TYR A 464 28.70 17.03 13.94
N ASN A 465 27.54 17.64 13.65
CA ASN A 465 27.02 18.80 14.38
C ASN A 465 28.12 19.88 14.58
N GLU A 466 28.74 20.26 13.46
CA GLU A 466 29.92 21.16 13.34
C GLU A 466 31.23 20.68 14.02
N THR A 467 31.14 19.84 15.06
CA THR A 467 32.26 19.26 15.80
C THR A 467 33.15 18.40 14.87
N VAL A 468 34.47 18.56 14.99
CA VAL A 468 35.45 17.76 14.22
C VAL A 468 35.42 16.31 14.73
N ALA A 469 35.09 15.41 13.82
CA ALA A 469 34.71 14.02 14.07
C ALA A 469 35.31 13.15 12.97
N ASN A 470 36.63 12.95 13.01
CA ASN A 470 37.38 12.31 11.92
C ASN A 470 37.08 10.80 11.83
N ARG A 471 36.08 10.47 11.00
CA ARG A 471 35.65 9.13 10.58
C ARG A 471 34.98 8.27 11.65
N ILE A 472 34.94 8.73 12.91
CA ILE A 472 34.27 8.08 14.05
C ILE A 472 33.75 9.15 15.03
N ILE A 473 32.66 8.86 15.74
CA ILE A 473 32.17 9.65 16.89
C ILE A 473 31.26 8.79 17.79
N ARG A 474 31.07 9.19 19.05
CA ARG A 474 29.99 8.71 19.93
C ARG A 474 28.96 9.82 20.19
N ILE A 475 27.69 9.45 20.16
CA ILE A 475 26.56 10.32 20.52
C ILE A 475 25.80 9.77 21.72
N LEU A 476 25.16 10.69 22.43
CA LEU A 476 24.14 10.44 23.43
C LEU A 476 22.83 9.96 22.76
N PRO A 477 21.90 9.33 23.50
CA PRO A 477 20.65 8.81 22.94
C PRO A 477 19.77 9.84 22.23
N ASP A 478 19.89 11.13 22.54
CA ASP A 478 19.15 12.25 21.92
C ASP A 478 19.77 12.79 20.61
N GLY A 479 21.01 12.41 20.28
CA GLY A 479 21.79 12.93 19.15
C GLY A 479 22.89 13.92 19.56
N GLY A 480 22.97 14.33 20.83
CA GLY A 480 24.05 15.17 21.33
C GLY A 480 25.41 14.50 21.24
N VAL A 481 26.47 15.29 21.02
CA VAL A 481 27.86 14.78 21.01
C VAL A 481 28.27 14.37 22.43
N ASP A 482 28.79 13.15 22.58
CA ASP A 482 29.40 12.73 23.84
C ASP A 482 30.88 13.15 23.91
N ASN A 483 31.13 14.29 24.56
CA ASN A 483 32.46 14.85 24.79
C ASN A 483 33.38 13.99 25.68
N THR A 484 32.91 12.85 26.23
CA THR A 484 33.77 11.89 26.95
C THR A 484 34.49 10.89 26.03
N PHE A 485 34.22 10.89 24.72
CA PHE A 485 34.81 9.98 23.75
C PHE A 485 36.04 10.60 23.04
N ASN A 486 37.22 10.34 23.62
CA ASN A 486 38.50 10.99 23.30
C ASN A 486 39.23 10.33 22.12
N ILE A 487 38.89 10.74 20.89
CA ILE A 487 39.49 10.20 19.65
C ILE A 487 40.79 10.89 19.20
N GLY A 488 41.19 11.98 19.86
CA GLY A 488 42.29 12.84 19.42
C GLY A 488 42.05 13.37 18.00
N GLN A 489 42.97 13.10 17.07
CA GLN A 489 42.81 13.43 15.64
C GLN A 489 41.98 12.42 14.84
N GLY A 490 41.50 11.32 15.44
CA GLY A 490 40.69 10.29 14.77
C GLY A 490 41.43 9.50 13.68
N PHE A 491 40.69 8.96 12.70
CA PHE A 491 41.26 8.20 11.58
C PHE A 491 41.44 9.08 10.32
N ASN A 492 42.44 8.75 9.50
CA ASN A 492 42.71 9.49 8.27
C ASN A 492 41.85 9.07 7.06
N ILE A 493 41.36 7.82 7.04
CA ILE A 493 40.59 7.22 5.95
C ILE A 493 39.41 6.45 6.55
N GLN A 494 38.40 6.17 5.74
CA GLN A 494 37.13 5.51 6.07
C GLN A 494 37.23 4.29 7.01
N VAL A 495 36.35 4.29 8.02
CA VAL A 495 35.96 3.13 8.83
C VAL A 495 34.87 2.34 8.09
N TYR A 496 35.00 1.01 8.04
CA TYR A 496 34.07 0.11 7.35
C TYR A 496 33.24 -0.73 8.32
N ALA A 497 33.87 -1.27 9.36
CA ALA A 497 33.23 -2.18 10.32
C ALA A 497 33.60 -1.84 11.77
N MET A 498 32.69 -2.14 12.70
CA MET A 498 32.91 -2.05 14.13
C MET A 498 32.18 -3.18 14.85
N ALA A 499 32.73 -3.64 15.98
CA ALA A 499 32.08 -4.58 16.88
C ALA A 499 32.44 -4.23 18.34
N ILE A 500 31.52 -4.50 19.28
CA ILE A 500 31.74 -4.31 20.72
C ILE A 500 32.07 -5.67 21.34
N GLN A 501 33.07 -5.69 22.23
CA GLN A 501 33.40 -6.85 23.07
C GLN A 501 32.59 -6.80 24.38
N PRO A 502 32.39 -7.94 25.10
CA PRO A 502 31.62 -7.97 26.34
C PRO A 502 32.14 -7.09 27.49
N ASP A 503 33.39 -6.61 27.40
CA ASP A 503 34.01 -5.66 28.32
C ASP A 503 33.87 -4.19 27.86
N GLN A 504 32.94 -3.94 26.93
CA GLN A 504 32.65 -2.65 26.29
C GLN A 504 33.79 -2.02 25.46
N LYS A 505 34.91 -2.73 25.25
CA LYS A 505 35.93 -2.31 24.26
C LYS A 505 35.40 -2.42 22.83
N ILE A 506 35.93 -1.61 21.93
CA ILE A 506 35.44 -1.49 20.55
C ILE A 506 36.52 -1.94 19.58
N ILE A 507 36.24 -2.97 18.77
CA ILE A 507 37.04 -3.30 17.59
C ILE A 507 36.59 -2.38 16.45
N VAL A 508 37.53 -1.69 15.80
CA VAL A 508 37.28 -0.80 14.66
C VAL A 508 38.16 -1.23 13.49
N ALA A 509 37.57 -1.37 12.30
CA ALA A 509 38.27 -1.84 11.10
C ALA A 509 37.90 -1.05 9.83
N GLY A 510 38.83 -0.98 8.87
CA GLY A 510 38.61 -0.30 7.58
C GLY A 510 39.87 -0.10 6.76
N ASN A 511 39.95 1.01 6.03
CA ASN A 511 41.06 1.36 5.14
C ASN A 511 42.01 2.44 5.72
N PHE A 512 41.93 2.70 7.03
CA PHE A 512 42.84 3.65 7.70
C PHE A 512 44.29 3.15 7.70
N THR A 513 45.20 4.12 7.69
CA THR A 513 46.67 3.92 7.77
C THR A 513 47.33 4.71 8.91
N ARG A 514 46.53 5.41 9.72
CA ARG A 514 46.92 5.93 11.04
C ARG A 514 45.67 6.19 11.90
N TYR A 515 45.86 6.19 13.21
CA TYR A 515 44.88 6.66 14.20
C TYR A 515 45.56 7.67 15.13
N ASN A 516 44.93 8.82 15.38
CA ASN A 516 45.49 9.89 16.22
C ASN A 516 46.96 10.23 15.88
N ASN A 517 47.26 10.36 14.58
CA ASN A 517 48.60 10.53 13.98
C ASN A 517 49.60 9.36 14.12
N ASP A 518 49.29 8.31 14.87
CA ASP A 518 50.12 7.10 15.00
C ASP A 518 49.99 6.20 13.74
N SER A 519 51.07 6.13 12.96
CA SER A 519 51.17 5.32 11.73
C SER A 519 51.48 3.84 11.97
N SER A 520 51.64 3.39 13.22
CA SER A 520 51.64 1.95 13.55
C SER A 520 50.24 1.34 13.52
N VAL A 521 49.18 2.17 13.55
CA VAL A 521 47.78 1.74 13.56
C VAL A 521 47.22 1.66 12.14
N ILE A 522 47.19 0.46 11.58
CA ILE A 522 46.71 0.18 10.21
C ILE A 522 45.64 -0.93 10.20
N ARG A 523 44.59 -0.72 9.39
CA ARG A 523 43.41 -1.59 9.13
C ARG A 523 42.52 -2.01 10.28
N ILE A 524 43.05 -2.33 11.47
CA ILE A 524 42.29 -2.77 12.65
C ILE A 524 42.90 -2.21 13.93
N ILE A 525 42.05 -1.83 14.89
CA ILE A 525 42.43 -1.36 16.23
C ILE A 525 41.38 -1.81 17.26
N ARG A 526 41.78 -1.96 18.52
CA ARG A 526 40.88 -1.94 19.66
C ARG A 526 40.95 -0.59 20.38
N LEU A 527 39.80 -0.01 20.65
CA LEU A 527 39.64 1.18 21.49
C LEU A 527 39.05 0.79 22.86
N LEU A 528 39.46 1.51 23.89
CA LEU A 528 38.84 1.47 25.22
C LEU A 528 37.46 2.16 25.18
N PRO A 529 36.60 1.97 26.22
CA PRO A 529 35.28 2.60 26.28
C PRO A 529 35.30 4.15 26.31
N ASP A 530 36.45 4.79 26.51
CA ASP A 530 36.64 6.24 26.42
C ASP A 530 37.12 6.71 25.03
N GLY A 531 37.30 5.81 24.06
CA GLY A 531 37.79 6.10 22.71
C GLY A 531 39.32 6.05 22.55
N THR A 532 40.10 5.89 23.62
CA THR A 532 41.57 5.82 23.53
C THR A 532 42.06 4.46 23.00
N ARG A 533 43.30 4.39 22.48
CA ARG A 533 43.89 3.15 21.95
C ARG A 533 44.17 2.16 23.08
N ASP A 534 43.64 0.94 22.97
CA ASP A 534 44.07 -0.18 23.80
C ASP A 534 45.41 -0.73 23.28
N THR A 535 46.46 -0.63 24.10
CA THR A 535 47.81 -1.12 23.77
C THR A 535 48.01 -2.61 24.04
N SER A 536 47.06 -3.28 24.70
CA SER A 536 47.04 -4.75 24.86
C SER A 536 46.60 -5.50 23.59
N PHE A 537 46.15 -4.78 22.56
CA PHE A 537 45.77 -5.33 21.27
C PHE A 537 46.85 -5.05 20.21
N ASN A 538 47.54 -6.10 19.78
CA ASN A 538 48.67 -6.04 18.86
C ASN A 538 48.45 -6.96 17.64
N PRO A 539 47.89 -6.45 16.53
CA PRO A 539 47.72 -7.18 15.28
C PRO A 539 49.01 -7.27 14.43
N GLY A 540 50.17 -6.95 15.00
CA GLY A 540 51.44 -6.89 14.26
C GLY A 540 51.40 -5.87 13.12
N ARG A 541 51.85 -6.26 11.92
CA ARG A 541 51.72 -5.48 10.69
C ARG A 541 50.31 -5.51 10.08
N SER A 542 49.35 -6.21 10.70
CA SER A 542 47.94 -6.25 10.27
C SER A 542 47.76 -6.71 8.81
N ALA A 543 46.61 -6.39 8.22
CA ALA A 543 46.25 -6.75 6.85
C ALA A 543 46.87 -5.80 5.79
N ASP A 544 47.21 -6.33 4.61
CA ASP A 544 47.64 -5.51 3.46
C ASP A 544 46.46 -4.73 2.82
N GLY A 545 45.35 -5.41 2.58
CA GLY A 545 44.11 -4.88 2.00
C GLY A 545 43.12 -4.28 3.01
N ILE A 546 41.93 -3.95 2.51
CA ILE A 546 40.81 -3.44 3.31
C ILE A 546 40.19 -4.57 4.13
N ILE A 547 39.85 -4.30 5.39
CA ILE A 547 38.97 -5.16 6.20
C ILE A 547 37.55 -4.58 6.09
N GLU A 548 36.62 -5.37 5.56
CA GLU A 548 35.23 -5.00 5.26
C GLU A 548 34.27 -5.36 6.39
N THR A 549 34.60 -6.40 7.17
CA THR A 549 33.73 -6.95 8.22
C THR A 549 34.53 -7.55 9.37
N VAL A 550 34.00 -7.45 10.59
CA VAL A 550 34.56 -8.03 11.81
C VAL A 550 33.46 -8.65 12.67
N LEU A 551 33.76 -9.77 13.33
CA LEU A 551 32.83 -10.52 14.17
C LEU A 551 33.56 -11.02 15.42
N VAL A 552 33.05 -10.66 16.60
CA VAL A 552 33.57 -11.14 17.90
C VAL A 552 32.86 -12.45 18.24
N GLN A 553 33.63 -13.49 18.56
CA GLN A 553 33.11 -14.79 19.00
C GLN A 553 32.91 -14.83 20.54
N PRO A 554 32.03 -15.70 21.07
CA PRO A 554 31.78 -15.81 22.52
C PRO A 554 33.00 -16.15 23.39
N ASP A 555 34.05 -16.73 22.80
CA ASP A 555 35.33 -17.01 23.45
C ASP A 555 36.32 -15.83 23.43
N GLY A 556 35.90 -14.66 22.94
CA GLY A 556 36.71 -13.45 22.84
C GLY A 556 37.62 -13.38 21.61
N LYS A 557 37.63 -14.40 20.74
CA LYS A 557 38.34 -14.33 19.44
C LYS A 557 37.63 -13.42 18.45
N ILE A 558 38.37 -12.92 17.46
CA ILE A 558 37.89 -11.94 16.48
C ILE A 558 38.12 -12.49 15.08
N LEU A 559 37.05 -12.70 14.32
CA LEU A 559 37.12 -12.97 12.88
C LEU A 559 37.15 -11.64 12.13
N ALA A 560 38.01 -11.53 11.12
CA ALA A 560 38.08 -10.36 10.24
C ALA A 560 38.10 -10.80 8.76
N GLY A 561 37.20 -10.23 7.95
CA GLY A 561 37.03 -10.55 6.54
C GLY A 561 37.15 -9.31 5.65
N GLY A 562 37.65 -9.48 4.43
CA GLY A 562 37.78 -8.35 3.50
C GLY A 562 38.48 -8.67 2.18
N GLN A 563 39.36 -7.75 1.77
CA GLN A 563 40.02 -7.74 0.46
C GLN A 563 41.50 -8.13 0.51
N PHE A 564 42.07 -8.39 1.70
CA PHE A 564 43.49 -8.67 1.93
C PHE A 564 43.97 -10.03 1.40
N ASN A 565 45.28 -10.17 1.18
CA ASN A 565 45.97 -11.42 0.84
C ASN A 565 47.02 -11.81 1.90
N ASN A 566 47.36 -10.89 2.80
CA ASN A 566 48.40 -11.07 3.80
C ASN A 566 47.95 -10.50 5.16
N PHE A 567 48.33 -11.15 6.25
CA PHE A 567 48.19 -10.64 7.61
C PHE A 567 49.48 -10.89 8.41
N ASP A 568 50.06 -9.82 8.97
CA ASP A 568 51.35 -9.82 9.69
C ASP A 568 52.52 -10.53 8.96
N GLY A 569 52.58 -10.41 7.63
CA GLY A 569 53.57 -11.08 6.79
C GLY A 569 53.16 -12.48 6.32
N HIS A 570 52.17 -13.12 6.95
CA HIS A 570 51.69 -14.45 6.60
C HIS A 570 50.60 -14.41 5.51
N PRO A 571 50.58 -15.35 4.55
CA PRO A 571 49.56 -15.39 3.50
C PRO A 571 48.20 -15.83 4.06
N PHE A 572 47.18 -14.98 3.89
CA PHE A 572 45.81 -15.25 4.31
C PHE A 572 44.82 -14.72 3.27
N ALA A 573 44.14 -15.65 2.59
CA ALA A 573 43.17 -15.32 1.56
C ALA A 573 41.83 -14.86 2.16
N LYS A 574 41.67 -13.53 2.28
CA LYS A 574 40.42 -12.80 2.59
C LYS A 574 39.80 -12.98 3.97
N LEU A 575 40.17 -14.01 4.74
CA LEU A 575 39.67 -14.29 6.09
C LEU A 575 40.83 -14.59 7.06
N ILE A 576 40.71 -14.08 8.29
CA ILE A 576 41.61 -14.40 9.41
C ILE A 576 40.81 -14.53 10.71
N ARG A 577 41.29 -15.34 11.66
CA ARG A 577 40.89 -15.26 13.07
C ARG A 577 42.05 -14.83 13.94
N LEU A 578 41.78 -13.91 14.86
CA LEU A 578 42.70 -13.39 15.85
C LEU A 578 42.26 -13.81 17.26
N ASN A 579 43.23 -13.96 18.15
CA ASN A 579 43.03 -14.11 19.59
C ASN A 579 42.60 -12.78 20.22
N SER A 580 42.24 -12.81 21.51
CA SER A 580 41.81 -11.63 22.26
C SER A 580 42.89 -10.56 22.48
N ASP A 581 44.16 -10.87 22.19
CA ASP A 581 45.30 -9.94 22.18
C ASP A 581 45.64 -9.40 20.77
N GLY A 582 44.93 -9.85 19.72
CA GLY A 582 45.19 -9.48 18.33
C GLY A 582 46.18 -10.38 17.59
N SER A 583 46.82 -11.35 18.26
CA SER A 583 47.69 -12.34 17.61
C SER A 583 46.90 -13.32 16.73
N ILE A 584 47.55 -13.94 15.74
CA ILE A 584 46.92 -14.92 14.83
C ILE A 584 46.52 -16.20 15.59
N ASP A 585 45.27 -16.66 15.42
CA ASP A 585 44.84 -17.96 15.93
C ASP A 585 45.30 -19.09 15.00
N SER A 586 46.44 -19.70 15.33
CA SER A 586 46.98 -20.88 14.63
C SER A 586 46.04 -22.12 14.60
N GLY A 587 45.01 -22.15 15.45
CA GLY A 587 43.97 -23.18 15.45
C GLY A 587 42.86 -22.97 14.40
N PHE A 588 42.89 -21.86 13.64
CA PHE A 588 41.95 -21.56 12.57
C PHE A 588 42.61 -21.68 11.20
N ASN A 589 42.31 -22.75 10.46
CA ASN A 589 42.96 -23.07 9.19
C ASN A 589 41.94 -23.11 8.04
N ILE A 590 42.01 -22.11 7.17
CA ILE A 590 41.19 -21.97 5.96
C ILE A 590 41.81 -22.63 4.71
N GLY A 591 42.83 -23.47 4.87
CA GLY A 591 43.60 -24.07 3.76
C GLY A 591 44.57 -23.10 3.08
N SER A 592 45.37 -23.62 2.15
CA SER A 592 46.51 -22.92 1.54
C SER A 592 46.13 -21.93 0.43
N SER A 593 44.92 -22.00 -0.12
CA SER A 593 44.42 -21.05 -1.11
C SER A 593 43.15 -20.31 -0.68
N GLY A 594 42.41 -20.82 0.30
CA GLY A 594 41.29 -20.11 0.95
C GLY A 594 40.27 -19.57 -0.05
N PHE A 595 39.92 -18.29 0.05
CA PHE A 595 38.89 -17.65 -0.78
C PHE A 595 39.48 -16.89 -1.98
N ASP A 596 38.95 -17.13 -3.18
CA ASP A 596 39.44 -16.50 -4.42
C ASP A 596 39.06 -15.01 -4.58
N LYS A 597 37.99 -14.54 -3.92
CA LYS A 597 37.56 -13.13 -3.93
C LYS A 597 37.01 -12.67 -2.57
N ASN A 598 36.77 -11.36 -2.48
CA ASN A 598 36.45 -10.63 -1.25
C ASN A 598 35.31 -11.21 -0.41
N ILE A 599 35.45 -11.07 0.91
CA ILE A 599 34.41 -11.34 1.92
C ILE A 599 33.82 -10.01 2.39
N TYR A 600 32.50 -9.97 2.55
CA TYR A 600 31.75 -8.78 2.99
C TYR A 600 30.87 -9.04 4.23
N ALA A 601 30.48 -10.29 4.48
CA ALA A 601 29.62 -10.67 5.59
C ALA A 601 30.13 -11.92 6.32
N LEU A 602 29.96 -11.92 7.64
CA LEU A 602 30.25 -13.03 8.55
C LEU A 602 29.12 -13.14 9.56
N ALA A 603 28.71 -14.36 9.90
CA ALA A 603 27.76 -14.62 10.99
C ALA A 603 28.12 -15.93 11.72
N LEU A 604 27.67 -16.08 12.96
CA LEU A 604 27.90 -17.26 13.79
C LEU A 604 26.56 -17.96 14.09
N GLN A 605 26.53 -19.29 13.98
CA GLN A 605 25.40 -20.13 14.43
C GLN A 605 25.60 -20.58 15.88
N SER A 606 24.51 -21.04 16.53
CA SER A 606 24.52 -21.44 17.95
C SER A 606 25.50 -22.58 18.27
N ASP A 607 25.83 -23.41 17.27
CA ASP A 607 26.79 -24.51 17.35
C ASP A 607 28.25 -24.08 17.10
N GLY A 608 28.50 -22.77 16.97
CA GLY A 608 29.82 -22.19 16.75
C GLY A 608 30.35 -22.29 15.32
N LYS A 609 29.53 -22.76 14.36
CA LYS A 609 29.88 -22.70 12.93
C LYS A 609 29.70 -21.28 12.36
N ILE A 610 30.47 -20.97 11.32
CA ILE A 610 30.62 -19.63 10.77
C ILE A 610 30.06 -19.58 9.35
N ILE A 611 29.05 -18.75 9.09
CA ILE A 611 28.59 -18.47 7.72
C ILE A 611 29.47 -17.37 7.14
N VAL A 612 29.98 -17.57 5.91
CA VAL A 612 30.83 -16.61 5.20
C VAL A 612 30.12 -16.17 3.92
N GLY A 613 30.03 -14.85 3.70
CA GLY A 613 29.38 -14.25 2.53
C GLY A 613 30.25 -13.20 1.84
N GLY A 614 30.24 -13.18 0.51
CA GLY A 614 31.04 -12.24 -0.27
C GLY A 614 30.86 -12.32 -1.78
N ALA A 615 31.95 -12.09 -2.51
CA ALA A 615 32.05 -12.18 -3.97
C ALA A 615 32.75 -13.47 -4.46
N PHE A 616 33.30 -14.28 -3.56
CA PHE A 616 34.07 -15.49 -3.88
C PHE A 616 33.28 -16.48 -4.74
N LEU A 617 33.98 -17.19 -5.61
CA LEU A 617 33.45 -18.28 -6.43
C LEU A 617 34.02 -19.63 -6.00
N ASN A 618 35.16 -19.64 -5.30
CA ASN A 618 35.86 -20.85 -4.89
C ASN A 618 36.40 -20.74 -3.45
N TYR A 619 36.42 -21.89 -2.77
CA TYR A 619 37.08 -22.11 -1.49
C TYR A 619 38.04 -23.31 -1.59
N ASN A 620 39.35 -23.08 -1.42
CA ASN A 620 40.42 -24.07 -1.68
C ASN A 620 40.31 -24.80 -3.03
N GLY A 621 39.87 -24.10 -4.07
CA GLY A 621 39.66 -24.67 -5.41
C GLY A 621 38.36 -25.47 -5.58
N LEU A 622 37.54 -25.63 -4.54
CA LEU A 622 36.17 -26.15 -4.65
C LEU A 622 35.22 -25.00 -4.98
N SER A 623 34.36 -25.17 -5.99
CA SER A 623 33.32 -24.18 -6.34
C SER A 623 32.36 -23.99 -5.16
N GLN A 624 32.31 -22.77 -4.64
CA GLN A 624 31.45 -22.32 -3.53
C GLN A 624 31.07 -20.86 -3.82
N LYS A 625 29.92 -20.61 -4.45
CA LYS A 625 29.63 -19.28 -5.02
C LYS A 625 28.92 -18.37 -4.02
N ARG A 626 29.66 -17.36 -3.54
CA ARG A 626 29.29 -16.25 -2.66
C ARG A 626 28.80 -16.58 -1.24
N ILE A 627 28.50 -17.83 -0.93
CA ILE A 627 28.17 -18.30 0.41
C ILE A 627 28.74 -19.70 0.69
N LEU A 628 29.20 -19.93 1.92
CA LEU A 628 29.51 -21.26 2.48
C LEU A 628 29.43 -21.22 4.01
N ARG A 629 29.56 -22.39 4.66
CA ARG A 629 29.75 -22.51 6.12
C ARG A 629 31.08 -23.18 6.45
N LEU A 630 31.76 -22.66 7.47
CA LEU A 630 32.96 -23.24 8.06
C LEU A 630 32.67 -23.80 9.46
N ASN A 631 33.38 -24.87 9.81
CA ASN A 631 33.51 -25.35 11.18
C ASN A 631 34.30 -24.35 12.04
N SER A 632 34.25 -24.51 13.36
CA SER A 632 34.94 -23.63 14.34
C SER A 632 36.48 -23.64 14.25
N ASN A 633 37.06 -24.58 13.48
CA ASN A 633 38.50 -24.67 13.16
C ASN A 633 38.87 -24.10 11.77
N GLY A 634 37.91 -23.53 11.02
CA GLY A 634 38.13 -22.96 9.69
C GLY A 634 37.97 -23.93 8.52
N SER A 635 37.81 -25.24 8.75
CA SER A 635 37.52 -26.21 7.68
C SER A 635 36.11 -26.05 7.10
N LEU A 636 35.90 -26.42 5.82
CA LEU A 636 34.58 -26.41 5.18
C LEU A 636 33.63 -27.40 5.89
N ASP A 637 32.40 -26.96 6.18
CA ASP A 637 31.36 -27.85 6.69
C ASP A 637 30.56 -28.47 5.53
N THR A 638 30.76 -29.77 5.30
CA THR A 638 30.05 -30.53 4.27
C THR A 638 28.60 -30.88 4.64
N SER A 639 28.13 -30.52 5.83
CA SER A 639 26.70 -30.60 6.21
C SER A 639 25.91 -29.32 5.87
N PHE A 640 26.55 -28.35 5.21
CA PHE A 640 25.90 -27.18 4.64
C PHE A 640 25.78 -27.34 3.13
N ASP A 641 24.60 -27.76 2.64
CA ASP A 641 24.38 -27.86 1.19
C ASP A 641 24.12 -26.47 0.59
N SER A 642 25.20 -25.81 0.17
CA SER A 642 25.18 -24.60 -0.65
C SER A 642 24.88 -24.88 -2.13
N GLY A 643 24.93 -26.14 -2.57
CA GLY A 643 24.86 -26.56 -3.97
C GLY A 643 25.84 -25.80 -4.86
N THR A 644 25.32 -25.17 -5.91
CA THR A 644 26.09 -24.29 -6.80
C THR A 644 26.27 -22.86 -6.27
N GLY A 645 25.73 -22.54 -5.09
CA GLY A 645 25.72 -21.20 -4.49
C GLY A 645 24.81 -20.22 -5.23
N PHE A 646 25.15 -18.93 -5.16
CA PHE A 646 24.48 -17.87 -5.93
C PHE A 646 25.09 -17.74 -7.34
N SER A 647 24.28 -17.68 -8.40
CA SER A 647 24.76 -17.61 -9.79
C SER A 647 25.23 -16.21 -10.21
N LYS A 648 24.57 -15.13 -9.76
CA LYS A 648 24.97 -13.72 -9.99
C LYS A 648 24.92 -12.89 -8.70
N GLY A 649 25.83 -11.90 -8.59
CA GLY A 649 25.88 -10.88 -7.53
C GLY A 649 26.45 -11.34 -6.18
N ASP A 650 26.66 -10.40 -5.26
CA ASP A 650 27.39 -10.61 -3.99
C ASP A 650 26.45 -10.81 -2.80
N VAL A 651 26.89 -11.56 -1.79
CA VAL A 651 26.33 -11.48 -0.44
C VAL A 651 26.98 -10.31 0.31
N ARG A 652 26.15 -9.44 0.92
CA ARG A 652 26.59 -8.22 1.63
C ARG A 652 26.13 -8.14 3.09
N SER A 653 25.09 -8.90 3.45
CA SER A 653 24.60 -9.02 4.82
C SER A 653 24.15 -10.47 5.08
N ILE A 654 24.48 -10.99 6.26
CA ILE A 654 24.00 -12.28 6.76
C ILE A 654 23.49 -12.02 8.18
N LEU A 655 22.33 -12.57 8.52
CA LEU A 655 21.77 -12.51 9.87
C LEU A 655 21.23 -13.89 10.24
N VAL A 656 21.76 -14.48 11.31
CA VAL A 656 21.32 -15.78 11.83
C VAL A 656 20.20 -15.55 12.83
N GLN A 657 19.09 -16.27 12.66
CA GLN A 657 17.95 -16.29 13.57
C GLN A 657 18.26 -17.09 14.85
N PRO A 658 17.56 -16.85 15.97
CA PRO A 658 17.63 -17.69 17.17
C PRO A 658 17.45 -19.20 16.91
N ASP A 659 16.61 -19.57 15.93
CA ASP A 659 16.40 -20.95 15.45
C ASP A 659 17.47 -21.48 14.46
N ASP A 660 18.62 -20.78 14.33
CA ASP A 660 19.71 -21.04 13.39
C ASP A 660 19.36 -20.96 11.89
N ARG A 661 18.13 -20.56 11.49
CA ARG A 661 17.86 -20.18 10.09
C ARG A 661 18.68 -18.94 9.71
N ILE A 662 19.01 -18.83 8.43
CA ILE A 662 19.97 -17.85 7.93
C ILE A 662 19.29 -16.93 6.93
N LEU A 663 19.10 -15.67 7.30
CA LEU A 663 18.76 -14.63 6.33
C LEU A 663 20.04 -14.21 5.60
N VAL A 664 19.98 -14.19 4.28
CA VAL A 664 21.09 -13.83 3.39
C VAL A 664 20.62 -12.73 2.46
N GLY A 665 21.38 -11.64 2.37
CA GLY A 665 21.04 -10.53 1.47
C GLY A 665 22.25 -9.82 0.88
N GLY A 666 22.02 -9.10 -0.22
CA GLY A 666 23.07 -8.40 -0.95
C GLY A 666 22.64 -7.95 -2.34
N THR A 667 23.47 -8.23 -3.34
CA THR A 667 23.35 -7.72 -4.71
C THR A 667 23.06 -8.82 -5.74
N PHE A 668 22.57 -9.98 -5.31
CA PHE A 668 22.25 -11.12 -6.18
C PHE A 668 20.89 -10.97 -6.89
N SER A 669 20.85 -11.29 -8.19
CA SER A 669 19.63 -11.27 -9.05
C SER A 669 19.40 -12.60 -9.81
N GLY A 670 20.32 -13.56 -9.70
CA GLY A 670 20.24 -14.84 -10.41
C GLY A 670 19.45 -15.89 -9.62
N THR A 671 20.03 -17.08 -9.52
CA THR A 671 19.51 -18.18 -8.71
C THR A 671 20.37 -18.42 -7.47
N TYR A 672 19.77 -19.00 -6.44
CA TYR A 672 20.44 -19.75 -5.39
C TYR A 672 20.11 -21.23 -5.59
N LYS A 673 21.13 -22.08 -5.82
CA LYS A 673 20.93 -23.39 -6.47
C LYS A 673 20.10 -23.20 -7.76
N ASN A 674 18.84 -23.69 -7.75
CA ASN A 674 17.88 -23.60 -8.85
C ASN A 674 16.72 -22.62 -8.59
N HIS A 675 16.67 -21.96 -7.43
CA HIS A 675 15.58 -21.04 -7.05
C HIS A 675 15.93 -19.59 -7.39
N THR A 676 15.02 -18.84 -8.01
CA THR A 676 15.19 -17.40 -8.26
C THR A 676 15.47 -16.64 -6.97
N SER A 677 16.49 -15.79 -6.97
CA SER A 677 17.04 -15.17 -5.77
C SER A 677 17.25 -13.67 -6.00
N LEU A 678 16.37 -12.85 -5.42
CA LEU A 678 16.33 -11.40 -5.61
C LEU A 678 16.69 -10.70 -4.30
N ARG A 679 17.99 -10.43 -4.12
CA ARG A 679 18.62 -9.57 -3.10
C ARG A 679 18.43 -9.93 -1.61
N LEU A 680 17.44 -10.75 -1.25
CA LEU A 680 17.15 -11.29 0.08
C LEU A 680 16.49 -12.67 -0.04
N ILE A 681 17.01 -13.67 0.68
CA ILE A 681 16.40 -15.00 0.86
C ILE A 681 16.60 -15.49 2.30
N ARG A 682 15.84 -16.52 2.71
CA ARG A 682 16.13 -17.31 3.90
C ARG A 682 16.58 -18.72 3.53
N LEU A 683 17.54 -19.23 4.28
CA LEU A 683 18.00 -20.61 4.25
C LEU A 683 17.69 -21.31 5.58
N LEU A 684 17.44 -22.61 5.53
CA LEU A 684 17.38 -23.49 6.69
C LEU A 684 18.77 -23.69 7.32
N LYS A 685 18.83 -24.27 8.52
CA LYS A 685 20.10 -24.64 9.18
C LYS A 685 20.96 -25.59 8.33
N SER A 686 20.40 -26.32 7.36
CA SER A 686 21.13 -27.15 6.39
C SER A 686 21.78 -26.37 5.24
N GLY A 687 21.44 -25.09 5.06
CA GLY A 687 21.77 -24.32 3.85
C GLY A 687 20.72 -24.44 2.73
N ASP A 688 19.71 -25.30 2.86
CA ASP A 688 18.63 -25.37 1.88
C ASP A 688 17.78 -24.10 1.84
N TYR A 689 17.23 -23.79 0.67
CA TYR A 689 16.29 -22.70 0.48
C TYR A 689 15.03 -22.93 1.33
N ASP A 690 14.60 -21.93 2.12
CA ASP A 690 13.38 -22.02 2.92
C ASP A 690 12.17 -21.46 2.15
N PRO A 691 11.26 -22.30 1.63
CA PRO A 691 10.10 -21.84 0.86
C PRO A 691 9.01 -21.16 1.71
N SER A 692 9.11 -21.16 3.04
CA SER A 692 8.14 -20.47 3.91
C SER A 692 8.31 -18.94 3.93
N PHE A 693 9.39 -18.42 3.34
CA PHE A 693 9.79 -17.01 3.36
C PHE A 693 9.85 -16.42 1.95
N ASP A 694 9.18 -15.27 1.72
CA ASP A 694 9.28 -14.50 0.48
C ASP A 694 9.39 -13.00 0.74
N GLY A 695 10.63 -12.52 0.75
CA GLY A 695 11.01 -11.11 0.93
C GLY A 695 11.86 -10.57 -0.21
N LYS A 696 11.57 -10.95 -1.46
CA LYS A 696 12.33 -10.52 -2.66
C LYS A 696 12.45 -9.00 -2.71
N LEU A 697 13.67 -8.48 -2.87
CA LEU A 697 13.90 -7.04 -3.06
C LEU A 697 14.38 -6.77 -4.48
N ASN A 698 14.04 -5.61 -4.99
CA ASN A 698 14.47 -5.17 -6.31
C ASN A 698 15.94 -4.73 -6.38
N ASN A 699 16.48 -4.20 -5.29
CA ASN A 699 17.80 -3.58 -5.25
C ASN A 699 18.60 -4.03 -4.03
N LYS A 700 19.88 -3.69 -4.06
CA LYS A 700 20.97 -4.07 -3.17
C LYS A 700 20.56 -3.88 -1.70
N LEU A 701 20.57 -4.97 -0.94
CA LEU A 701 20.48 -4.94 0.52
C LEU A 701 21.87 -4.73 1.12
N PHE A 702 21.96 -3.88 2.15
CA PHE A 702 23.22 -3.60 2.84
C PHE A 702 23.18 -3.90 4.34
N ALA A 703 22.01 -3.81 4.97
CA ALA A 703 21.86 -4.00 6.40
C ALA A 703 20.61 -4.81 6.74
N MET A 704 20.74 -5.63 7.79
CA MET A 704 19.65 -6.35 8.45
C MET A 704 19.82 -6.20 9.97
N SER A 705 18.70 -6.13 10.70
CA SER A 705 18.66 -6.21 12.17
C SER A 705 17.32 -6.79 12.59
N PHE A 706 17.29 -7.63 13.63
CA PHE A 706 16.03 -7.90 14.32
C PHE A 706 15.63 -6.71 15.21
N THR A 707 14.34 -6.65 15.55
CA THR A 707 13.78 -5.79 16.59
C THR A 707 13.48 -6.59 17.87
N SER A 708 13.26 -5.88 18.98
CA SER A 708 12.84 -6.48 20.26
C SER A 708 11.42 -7.09 20.23
N ASP A 709 10.62 -6.77 19.21
CA ASP A 709 9.31 -7.36 18.92
C ASP A 709 9.34 -8.42 17.79
N TYR A 710 10.50 -9.03 17.57
CA TYR A 710 10.73 -10.17 16.69
C TYR A 710 10.50 -9.93 15.18
N LYS A 711 10.63 -8.69 14.71
CA LYS A 711 10.56 -8.33 13.28
C LYS A 711 11.96 -8.18 12.68
N LEU A 712 12.05 -8.19 11.36
CA LEU A 712 13.27 -7.90 10.61
C LEU A 712 13.22 -6.48 10.05
N ILE A 713 14.10 -5.58 10.50
CA ILE A 713 14.39 -4.34 9.77
C ILE A 713 15.42 -4.65 8.68
N ILE A 714 15.12 -4.21 7.46
CA ILE A 714 16.05 -4.25 6.33
C ILE A 714 16.39 -2.83 5.84
N GLY A 715 17.63 -2.64 5.40
CA GLY A 715 18.15 -1.36 4.90
C GLY A 715 19.05 -1.52 3.67
N GLY A 716 18.84 -0.71 2.64
CA GLY A 716 19.61 -0.83 1.39
C GLY A 716 19.32 0.30 0.38
N ASN A 717 19.18 -0.09 -0.89
CA ASN A 717 18.74 0.76 -2.01
C ASN A 717 17.40 0.30 -2.63
N PHE A 718 16.72 -0.67 -2.02
CA PHE A 718 15.44 -1.20 -2.53
C PHE A 718 14.34 -0.13 -2.50
N ASN A 719 13.38 -0.26 -3.41
CA ASN A 719 12.19 0.59 -3.52
C ASN A 719 10.90 -0.25 -3.40
N SER A 720 11.00 -1.58 -3.39
CA SER A 720 9.89 -2.47 -3.01
C SER A 720 10.39 -3.76 -2.34
N VAL A 721 9.48 -4.44 -1.64
CA VAL A 721 9.66 -5.80 -1.12
C VAL A 721 8.47 -6.65 -1.53
N SER A 722 8.73 -7.75 -2.23
CA SER A 722 7.71 -8.68 -2.75
C SER A 722 6.57 -7.96 -3.49
N GLY A 723 6.90 -6.87 -4.19
CA GLY A 723 5.96 -6.03 -4.95
C GLY A 723 5.37 -4.82 -4.20
N ILE A 724 5.46 -4.77 -2.87
CA ILE A 724 4.96 -3.65 -2.05
C ILE A 724 6.03 -2.56 -1.98
N SER A 725 5.73 -1.34 -2.44
CA SER A 725 6.70 -0.22 -2.43
C SER A 725 7.16 0.11 -1.00
N LYS A 726 8.49 0.14 -0.80
CA LYS A 726 9.20 0.58 0.41
C LYS A 726 10.59 1.10 0.07
N HIS A 727 10.87 2.35 0.40
CA HIS A 727 12.04 3.11 -0.07
C HIS A 727 13.23 3.10 0.91
N ARG A 728 14.20 2.25 0.59
CA ARG A 728 15.47 1.90 1.27
C ARG A 728 15.37 1.35 2.68
N ILE A 729 14.19 1.41 3.31
CA ILE A 729 13.92 0.81 4.61
C ILE A 729 12.57 0.09 4.60
N ALA A 730 12.50 -1.08 5.23
CA ALA A 730 11.25 -1.77 5.49
C ALA A 730 11.36 -2.60 6.77
N ARG A 731 10.20 -2.91 7.37
CA ARG A 731 10.07 -3.94 8.40
C ARG A 731 9.33 -5.12 7.80
N LEU A 732 9.90 -6.32 7.92
CA LEU A 732 9.29 -7.58 7.49
C LEU A 732 8.88 -8.41 8.69
N LYS A 733 7.70 -9.02 8.59
CA LYS A 733 7.21 -10.00 9.55
C LYS A 733 7.87 -11.35 9.27
N LEU A 734 8.29 -12.05 10.31
CA LEU A 734 8.76 -13.44 10.25
C LEU A 734 8.74 -14.07 11.65
N CYS A 735 8.88 -15.39 11.72
CA CYS A 735 9.15 -16.08 12.98
C CYS A 735 10.65 -16.23 13.18
N LEU A 736 11.12 -15.96 14.41
CA LEU A 736 12.54 -15.98 14.78
C LEU A 736 12.94 -17.20 15.62
N ASP A 737 11.96 -17.86 16.22
CA ASP A 737 12.14 -18.89 17.23
C ASP A 737 10.97 -19.90 17.15
N GLU A 738 11.07 -21.02 17.88
CA GLU A 738 10.03 -22.05 17.95
C GLU A 738 9.93 -22.69 19.35
N THR A 739 8.78 -23.30 19.65
CA THR A 739 8.62 -24.18 20.81
C THR A 739 7.65 -25.33 20.51
N THR A 740 8.00 -26.54 20.95
CA THR A 740 7.25 -27.78 20.70
C THR A 740 6.73 -28.35 22.01
N TRP A 741 5.43 -28.67 22.07
CA TRP A 741 4.83 -29.50 23.11
C TRP A 741 4.91 -30.99 22.74
N ASN A 742 5.51 -31.80 23.61
CA ASN A 742 5.65 -33.25 23.42
C ASN A 742 4.70 -34.10 24.29
N GLY A 743 3.85 -33.47 25.11
CA GLY A 743 3.00 -34.15 26.10
C GLY A 743 3.52 -34.12 27.53
N VAL A 744 4.74 -33.60 27.77
CA VAL A 744 5.35 -33.52 29.11
C VAL A 744 5.98 -32.14 29.35
N VAL A 745 6.72 -31.62 28.37
CA VAL A 745 7.41 -30.33 28.45
C VAL A 745 7.33 -29.56 27.12
N TRP A 746 7.51 -28.25 27.23
CA TRP A 746 7.77 -27.36 26.10
C TRP A 746 9.28 -27.31 25.81
N SER A 747 9.69 -27.49 24.55
CA SER A 747 11.12 -27.53 24.18
C SER A 747 11.86 -26.22 24.43
N ASN A 748 11.16 -25.08 24.33
CA ASN A 748 11.72 -23.74 24.53
C ASN A 748 10.68 -22.85 25.24
N GLY A 749 10.21 -23.30 26.41
CA GLY A 749 9.24 -22.56 27.22
C GLY A 749 7.86 -22.36 26.56
N LEU A 750 7.00 -21.60 27.23
CA LEU A 750 5.61 -21.41 26.82
C LEU A 750 5.47 -20.68 25.46
N PRO A 751 4.34 -20.87 24.75
CA PRO A 751 3.96 -20.07 23.58
C PRO A 751 4.08 -18.56 23.81
N SER A 752 4.74 -17.85 22.89
CA SER A 752 4.96 -16.40 22.97
C SER A 752 5.09 -15.76 21.58
N VAL A 753 5.05 -14.43 21.54
CA VAL A 753 5.26 -13.64 20.31
C VAL A 753 6.61 -14.03 19.67
N GLY A 754 6.65 -14.09 18.35
CA GLY A 754 7.84 -14.47 17.57
C GLY A 754 8.09 -15.99 17.45
N LYS A 755 7.44 -16.83 18.28
CA LYS A 755 7.60 -18.29 18.25
C LYS A 755 6.60 -19.00 17.33
N GLN A 756 7.09 -19.93 16.52
CA GLN A 756 6.27 -20.98 15.92
C GLN A 756 5.94 -22.04 16.98
N VAL A 757 4.70 -22.52 17.03
CA VAL A 757 4.22 -23.42 18.09
C VAL A 757 3.75 -24.74 17.48
N PHE A 758 4.37 -25.83 17.92
CA PHE A 758 4.07 -27.19 17.44
C PHE A 758 3.48 -28.06 18.55
N PHE A 759 2.29 -28.61 18.34
CA PHE A 759 1.65 -29.55 19.26
C PHE A 759 1.75 -30.98 18.72
N LYS A 760 2.72 -31.74 19.25
CA LYS A 760 2.94 -33.16 18.89
C LYS A 760 2.21 -34.13 19.82
N ASN A 761 1.45 -33.58 20.76
CA ASN A 761 0.61 -34.32 21.69
C ASN A 761 -0.55 -33.42 22.17
N ASP A 762 -1.54 -34.01 22.83
CA ASP A 762 -2.74 -33.28 23.25
C ASP A 762 -2.44 -32.19 24.30
N TYR A 763 -3.23 -31.10 24.28
CA TYR A 763 -3.08 -29.96 25.19
C TYR A 763 -4.44 -29.35 25.55
N SER A 764 -5.08 -29.85 26.63
CA SER A 764 -6.45 -29.48 27.01
C SER A 764 -6.60 -28.09 27.64
N ASN A 765 -5.50 -27.42 28.00
CA ASN A 765 -5.51 -26.27 28.90
C ASN A 765 -4.83 -25.05 28.26
N LEU A 766 -5.09 -24.76 26.98
CA LEU A 766 -4.53 -23.58 26.33
C LEU A 766 -5.23 -22.31 26.85
N ILE A 767 -4.42 -21.34 27.26
CA ILE A 767 -4.82 -20.03 27.76
C ILE A 767 -4.33 -18.93 26.80
N SER A 768 -4.71 -17.68 27.09
CA SER A 768 -4.43 -16.54 26.22
C SER A 768 -2.95 -16.44 25.87
N SER A 769 -2.64 -16.47 24.58
CA SER A 769 -1.28 -16.43 24.05
C SER A 769 -1.28 -15.81 22.66
N ASN A 770 -0.25 -15.01 22.38
CA ASN A 770 0.01 -14.49 21.04
C ASN A 770 1.24 -15.24 20.50
N VAL A 771 1.14 -15.81 19.30
CA VAL A 771 2.15 -16.69 18.69
C VAL A 771 2.42 -16.28 17.25
N CYS A 772 3.52 -16.74 16.68
CA CYS A 772 3.88 -16.43 15.31
C CYS A 772 3.08 -17.28 14.32
N SER A 773 3.16 -18.61 14.45
CA SER A 773 2.27 -19.57 13.77
C SER A 773 1.96 -20.75 14.70
N CYS A 774 0.90 -21.51 14.39
CA CYS A 774 0.48 -22.65 15.20
C CYS A 774 0.23 -23.88 14.31
N SER A 775 0.80 -25.04 14.67
CA SER A 775 0.59 -26.30 13.96
C SER A 775 0.32 -27.45 14.92
N ILE A 776 -0.64 -28.32 14.58
CA ILE A 776 -1.06 -29.47 15.40
C ILE A 776 -0.90 -30.76 14.58
N ASP A 777 -0.15 -31.72 15.12
CA ASP A 777 0.11 -33.01 14.48
C ASP A 777 -1.18 -33.85 14.31
N GLU A 778 -1.16 -34.78 13.35
CA GLU A 778 -2.32 -35.62 13.00
C GLU A 778 -2.88 -36.38 14.22
N GLY A 779 -4.21 -36.32 14.38
CA GLY A 779 -4.90 -36.99 15.48
C GLY A 779 -4.71 -36.36 16.87
N LYS A 780 -4.06 -35.19 16.98
CA LYS A 780 -3.89 -34.46 18.25
C LYS A 780 -4.94 -33.37 18.44
N THR A 781 -5.33 -33.15 19.69
CA THR A 781 -6.34 -32.17 20.10
C THR A 781 -5.77 -31.13 21.05
N VAL A 782 -5.94 -29.85 20.72
CA VAL A 782 -5.61 -28.70 21.57
C VAL A 782 -6.89 -27.95 21.90
N THR A 783 -7.13 -27.62 23.18
CA THR A 783 -8.33 -26.89 23.60
C THR A 783 -7.97 -25.51 24.14
N LEU A 784 -8.42 -24.46 23.47
CA LEU A 784 -8.42 -23.09 23.99
C LEU A 784 -9.64 -22.89 24.88
N LEU A 785 -9.37 -22.57 26.15
CA LEU A 785 -10.40 -22.48 27.19
C LEU A 785 -11.25 -21.20 27.07
N ASN A 786 -12.44 -21.24 27.66
CA ASN A 786 -13.38 -20.11 27.74
C ASN A 786 -12.71 -18.82 28.22
N GLY A 787 -13.01 -17.70 27.57
CA GLY A 787 -12.46 -16.37 27.87
C GLY A 787 -11.03 -16.13 27.39
N HIS A 788 -10.37 -17.11 26.79
CA HIS A 788 -9.00 -16.99 26.32
C HIS A 788 -8.90 -16.73 24.81
N THR A 789 -7.80 -16.09 24.39
CA THR A 789 -7.54 -15.76 22.98
C THR A 789 -6.20 -16.30 22.50
N LEU A 790 -6.22 -17.05 21.41
CA LEU A 790 -5.03 -17.40 20.64
C LEU A 790 -4.88 -16.37 19.51
N GLY A 791 -3.96 -15.43 19.68
CA GLY A 791 -3.55 -14.52 18.60
C GLY A 791 -2.47 -15.19 17.75
N ILE A 792 -2.62 -15.18 16.42
CA ILE A 792 -1.64 -15.72 15.47
C ILE A 792 -1.28 -14.63 14.45
N GLU A 793 0.01 -14.49 14.14
CA GLU A 793 0.49 -13.53 13.13
C GLU A 793 0.45 -14.10 11.70
N PHE A 794 0.78 -15.39 11.53
CA PHE A 794 0.75 -16.13 10.27
C PHE A 794 -0.33 -17.23 10.27
N ASP A 795 0.04 -18.47 9.94
CA ASP A 795 -0.87 -19.59 9.72
C ASP A 795 -1.29 -20.33 11.01
N TYR A 796 -2.52 -20.85 10.97
CA TYR A 796 -2.90 -22.07 11.67
C TYR A 796 -2.92 -23.25 10.70
N SER A 797 -2.13 -24.28 10.98
CA SER A 797 -1.88 -25.44 10.10
C SER A 797 -1.88 -26.78 10.83
N GLY A 798 -1.62 -27.86 10.09
CA GLY A 798 -1.54 -29.23 10.62
C GLY A 798 -2.79 -30.07 10.33
N LEU A 799 -2.77 -31.31 10.81
CA LEU A 799 -3.84 -32.32 10.60
C LEU A 799 -4.55 -32.71 11.91
N GLY A 800 -4.15 -32.13 13.03
CA GLY A 800 -4.89 -32.21 14.29
C GLY A 800 -6.07 -31.25 14.35
N THR A 801 -6.62 -31.06 15.55
CA THR A 801 -7.81 -30.22 15.79
C THR A 801 -7.57 -29.23 16.92
N LEU A 802 -7.84 -27.95 16.63
CA LEU A 802 -7.97 -26.90 17.63
C LEU A 802 -9.44 -26.79 18.05
N VAL A 803 -9.75 -27.06 19.31
CA VAL A 803 -11.08 -26.80 19.89
C VAL A 803 -11.06 -25.40 20.50
N LEU A 804 -11.96 -24.53 20.06
CA LEU A 804 -12.29 -23.31 20.78
C LEU A 804 -13.53 -23.59 21.62
N GLU A 805 -13.40 -23.50 22.94
CA GLU A 805 -14.57 -23.50 23.82
C GLU A 805 -15.42 -22.25 23.58
N ASP A 806 -16.70 -22.31 23.98
CA ASP A 806 -17.75 -21.33 23.69
C ASP A 806 -17.27 -19.87 23.58
N THR A 807 -16.60 -19.36 24.62
CA THR A 807 -16.22 -17.94 24.72
C THR A 807 -14.77 -17.63 24.35
N ALA A 808 -14.07 -18.57 23.71
CA ALA A 808 -12.69 -18.42 23.28
C ALA A 808 -12.57 -17.74 21.90
N SER A 809 -11.42 -17.13 21.59
CA SER A 809 -11.17 -16.44 20.32
C SER A 809 -9.90 -16.93 19.63
N LEU A 810 -9.96 -17.15 18.31
CA LEU A 810 -8.81 -17.25 17.42
C LEU A 810 -8.72 -15.97 16.60
N VAL A 811 -7.62 -15.23 16.71
CA VAL A 811 -7.47 -13.88 16.13
C VAL A 811 -6.25 -13.81 15.23
N GLN A 812 -6.48 -13.34 14.01
CA GLN A 812 -5.49 -12.99 13.01
C GLN A 812 -5.90 -11.62 12.45
N LEU A 813 -4.93 -10.73 12.25
CA LEU A 813 -5.16 -9.32 11.88
C LEU A 813 -4.68 -8.98 10.45
N ASP A 814 -4.23 -9.98 9.71
CA ASP A 814 -3.62 -9.84 8.39
C ASP A 814 -4.44 -10.64 7.36
N ASP A 815 -5.02 -9.93 6.38
CA ASP A 815 -5.98 -10.50 5.43
C ASP A 815 -5.34 -11.53 4.47
N ASP A 816 -4.02 -11.48 4.26
CA ASP A 816 -3.30 -12.34 3.33
C ASP A 816 -2.96 -13.74 3.90
N MET A 817 -3.22 -13.98 5.18
CA MET A 817 -2.80 -15.21 5.87
C MET A 817 -3.76 -16.38 5.59
N VAL A 818 -3.19 -17.54 5.27
CA VAL A 818 -3.94 -18.71 4.80
C VAL A 818 -3.87 -19.83 5.83
N ASN A 819 -5.01 -20.11 6.45
CA ASN A 819 -5.18 -21.24 7.36
C ASN A 819 -5.36 -22.55 6.58
N THR A 820 -4.90 -23.66 7.17
CA THR A 820 -5.09 -25.02 6.64
C THR A 820 -5.49 -26.03 7.71
N GLY A 821 -5.24 -25.74 8.99
CA GLY A 821 -5.62 -26.62 10.11
C GLY A 821 -7.13 -26.59 10.38
N ILE A 822 -7.64 -27.65 11.01
CA ILE A 822 -9.07 -27.79 11.32
C ILE A 822 -9.36 -27.23 12.72
N VAL A 823 -10.39 -26.38 12.82
CA VAL A 823 -10.91 -25.86 14.08
C VAL A 823 -12.30 -26.44 14.36
N HIS A 824 -12.60 -26.68 15.64
CA HIS A 824 -13.93 -26.90 16.18
C HIS A 824 -14.31 -25.68 17.03
N VAL A 825 -15.09 -24.75 16.48
CA VAL A 825 -15.58 -23.58 17.23
C VAL A 825 -16.92 -23.95 17.88
N LYS A 826 -16.94 -24.11 19.20
CA LYS A 826 -18.18 -24.22 19.96
C LYS A 826 -18.82 -22.84 20.10
N ARG A 827 -20.16 -22.76 20.06
CA ARG A 827 -20.92 -21.54 20.38
C ARG A 827 -22.25 -21.90 21.04
N LYS A 828 -22.58 -21.25 22.15
CA LYS A 828 -23.85 -21.42 22.86
C LYS A 828 -24.82 -20.30 22.55
N SER A 829 -26.04 -20.67 22.20
CA SER A 829 -27.15 -19.72 22.06
C SER A 829 -27.57 -19.14 23.43
N SER A 830 -28.41 -18.11 23.39
CA SER A 830 -29.38 -17.86 24.46
C SER A 830 -30.25 -19.12 24.70
N PRO A 831 -30.93 -19.25 25.84
CA PRO A 831 -31.97 -20.27 25.99
C PRO A 831 -33.01 -20.13 24.86
N ILE A 832 -33.43 -21.25 24.26
CA ILE A 832 -34.42 -21.33 23.18
C ILE A 832 -35.37 -22.51 23.39
N LEU A 833 -36.59 -22.38 22.87
CA LEU A 833 -37.55 -23.48 22.73
C LEU A 833 -37.37 -24.22 21.40
N LYS A 834 -37.97 -25.41 21.30
CA LYS A 834 -38.04 -26.22 20.07
C LYS A 834 -38.54 -25.48 18.83
N LEU A 835 -39.36 -24.43 18.99
CA LEU A 835 -39.93 -23.70 17.87
C LEU A 835 -39.13 -22.46 17.45
N ASP A 836 -38.21 -21.97 18.28
CA ASP A 836 -37.54 -20.69 18.04
C ASP A 836 -36.39 -20.82 17.04
N TYR A 837 -36.05 -19.72 16.37
CA TYR A 837 -35.06 -19.69 15.29
C TYR A 837 -33.83 -18.85 15.66
N THR A 838 -32.67 -19.49 15.84
CA THR A 838 -31.41 -18.80 16.17
C THR A 838 -30.68 -18.34 14.93
N TYR A 839 -30.11 -17.13 15.00
CA TYR A 839 -29.53 -16.36 13.91
C TYR A 839 -28.02 -16.64 13.79
N TRP A 840 -27.63 -17.58 12.92
CA TRP A 840 -26.26 -18.06 12.77
C TRP A 840 -25.57 -17.57 11.50
N SER A 841 -24.27 -17.31 11.57
CA SER A 841 -23.33 -17.32 10.45
C SER A 841 -22.20 -18.32 10.75
N SER A 842 -21.23 -18.49 9.85
CA SER A 842 -20.16 -19.48 10.02
C SER A 842 -18.80 -18.84 10.27
N PRO A 843 -18.11 -19.18 11.38
CA PRO A 843 -16.73 -18.75 11.65
C PRO A 843 -15.67 -19.63 10.94
N VAL A 844 -16.10 -20.60 10.13
CA VAL A 844 -15.24 -21.59 9.46
C VAL A 844 -15.70 -21.81 8.02
N GLU A 845 -14.78 -22.16 7.15
CA GLU A 845 -15.12 -22.57 5.79
C GLU A 845 -15.77 -23.96 5.74
N ASN A 846 -16.55 -24.20 4.67
CA ASN A 846 -17.10 -25.50 4.29
C ASN A 846 -18.14 -26.13 5.25
N GLN A 847 -18.50 -25.47 6.36
CA GLN A 847 -19.61 -25.83 7.23
C GLN A 847 -20.91 -26.03 6.43
N LYS A 848 -21.65 -27.12 6.68
CA LYS A 848 -23.04 -27.28 6.20
C LYS A 848 -24.05 -26.86 7.25
N LEU A 849 -25.23 -26.44 6.81
CA LEU A 849 -26.34 -26.06 7.69
C LEU A 849 -26.78 -27.20 8.63
N ILE A 850 -26.96 -28.43 8.12
CA ILE A 850 -27.33 -29.59 8.94
C ILE A 850 -26.26 -29.94 9.98
N ASP A 851 -24.99 -29.70 9.67
CA ASP A 851 -23.87 -30.02 10.57
C ASP A 851 -23.79 -29.02 11.75
N VAL A 852 -24.53 -27.88 11.70
CA VAL A 852 -24.69 -26.95 12.85
C VAL A 852 -25.72 -27.49 13.84
N SER A 853 -26.84 -28.04 13.36
CA SER A 853 -27.89 -28.66 14.19
C SER A 853 -28.48 -29.91 13.52
N PRO A 854 -27.86 -31.10 13.73
CA PRO A 854 -28.25 -32.34 13.05
C PRO A 854 -29.66 -32.85 13.39
N TYR A 855 -30.27 -32.32 14.46
CA TYR A 855 -31.57 -32.75 14.98
C TYR A 855 -32.68 -31.72 14.73
N THR A 856 -32.41 -30.65 13.97
CA THR A 856 -33.43 -29.71 13.48
C THR A 856 -34.11 -30.30 12.24
N ALA A 857 -35.44 -30.15 12.13
CA ALA A 857 -36.18 -30.65 10.96
C ALA A 857 -35.66 -30.09 9.64
N LEU A 858 -35.58 -30.95 8.61
CA LEU A 858 -34.92 -30.67 7.32
C LEU A 858 -35.54 -29.51 6.51
N ASP A 859 -36.73 -29.04 6.90
CA ASP A 859 -37.44 -27.92 6.30
C ASP A 859 -37.47 -26.67 7.22
N LYS A 860 -36.50 -26.56 8.15
CA LYS A 860 -36.38 -25.48 9.15
C LYS A 860 -35.02 -24.76 9.15
N PHE A 861 -34.40 -24.69 7.98
CA PHE A 861 -33.18 -23.93 7.70
C PHE A 861 -33.49 -22.86 6.64
N PHE A 862 -33.21 -21.58 6.93
CA PHE A 862 -33.52 -20.48 6.03
C PHE A 862 -32.37 -19.46 5.96
N SER A 863 -32.35 -18.65 4.91
CA SER A 863 -31.71 -17.33 4.93
C SER A 863 -32.74 -16.26 4.60
N TYR A 864 -32.40 -14.99 4.78
CA TYR A 864 -33.17 -13.93 4.15
C TYR A 864 -32.89 -13.87 2.64
N SER A 865 -33.83 -13.35 1.86
CA SER A 865 -33.74 -13.20 0.41
C SER A 865 -34.29 -11.83 -0.01
N ILE A 866 -33.38 -10.94 -0.42
CA ILE A 866 -33.65 -9.54 -0.73
C ILE A 866 -34.63 -9.40 -1.90
N THR A 867 -34.45 -10.20 -2.97
CA THR A 867 -35.28 -10.17 -4.18
C THR A 867 -36.77 -10.46 -3.90
N SER A 868 -37.05 -11.20 -2.83
CA SER A 868 -38.41 -11.53 -2.37
C SER A 868 -38.81 -10.80 -1.08
N ASN A 869 -37.92 -10.00 -0.49
CA ASN A 869 -38.02 -9.38 0.83
C ASN A 869 -38.63 -10.32 1.91
N ASN A 870 -38.14 -11.56 1.96
CA ASN A 870 -38.74 -12.64 2.75
C ASN A 870 -37.73 -13.77 3.03
N TRP A 871 -38.08 -14.68 3.94
CA TRP A 871 -37.33 -15.89 4.23
C TRP A 871 -37.32 -16.86 3.04
N LYS A 872 -36.13 -17.32 2.66
CA LYS A 872 -35.88 -18.36 1.67
C LYS A 872 -35.43 -19.62 2.40
N GLN A 873 -36.11 -20.74 2.17
CA GLN A 873 -35.67 -22.03 2.67
C GLN A 873 -34.41 -22.47 1.93
N GLU A 874 -33.36 -22.82 2.67
CA GLU A 874 -32.10 -23.36 2.15
C GLU A 874 -32.09 -24.88 2.35
N LYS A 875 -31.29 -25.65 1.58
CA LYS A 875 -31.21 -27.09 1.80
C LYS A 875 -30.29 -27.37 2.99
N PRO A 876 -30.59 -28.33 3.87
CA PRO A 876 -29.71 -28.65 5.00
C PRO A 876 -28.30 -29.10 4.57
N SER A 877 -28.16 -29.64 3.35
CA SER A 877 -26.89 -30.01 2.73
C SER A 877 -26.04 -28.83 2.25
N ASP A 878 -26.61 -27.64 2.13
CA ASP A 878 -25.92 -26.48 1.54
C ASP A 878 -24.86 -25.95 2.51
N LYS A 879 -23.74 -25.46 1.94
CA LYS A 879 -22.67 -24.82 2.70
C LYS A 879 -23.10 -23.42 3.15
N MET A 880 -22.71 -23.05 4.35
CA MET A 880 -22.81 -21.66 4.81
C MET A 880 -21.79 -20.81 4.05
N ILE A 881 -22.22 -19.64 3.56
CA ILE A 881 -21.36 -18.67 2.89
C ILE A 881 -20.79 -17.71 3.97
N SER A 882 -19.47 -17.47 3.95
CA SER A 882 -18.82 -16.54 4.88
C SER A 882 -19.50 -15.16 4.86
N GLY A 883 -19.84 -14.64 6.04
CA GLY A 883 -20.48 -13.34 6.22
C GLY A 883 -22.00 -13.36 6.05
N LYS A 884 -22.57 -14.42 5.45
CA LYS A 884 -24.02 -14.53 5.25
C LYS A 884 -24.66 -15.09 6.51
N GLY A 885 -25.78 -14.49 6.92
CA GLY A 885 -26.57 -14.99 8.04
C GLY A 885 -27.70 -15.92 7.59
N TYR A 886 -28.04 -16.85 8.47
CA TYR A 886 -29.03 -17.89 8.32
C TYR A 886 -29.84 -18.01 9.62
N ILE A 887 -31.03 -18.57 9.56
CA ILE A 887 -31.80 -18.95 10.74
C ILE A 887 -32.05 -20.45 10.77
N ILE A 888 -31.86 -21.04 11.95
CA ILE A 888 -31.99 -22.49 12.21
C ILE A 888 -32.91 -22.67 13.41
N ARG A 889 -33.95 -23.49 13.27
CA ARG A 889 -34.87 -23.76 14.38
C ARG A 889 -34.23 -24.64 15.45
N GLY A 890 -34.68 -24.51 16.71
CA GLY A 890 -34.34 -25.41 17.81
C GLY A 890 -34.50 -26.90 17.45
N PRO A 891 -33.67 -27.80 18.02
CA PRO A 891 -33.75 -29.24 17.76
C PRO A 891 -35.10 -29.87 18.07
N GLU A 892 -35.46 -30.95 17.36
CA GLU A 892 -36.74 -31.65 17.56
C GLU A 892 -36.91 -32.30 18.95
N TYR A 893 -35.84 -32.44 19.74
CA TYR A 893 -35.87 -32.97 21.10
C TYR A 893 -35.98 -31.90 22.20
N PHE A 894 -35.91 -30.61 21.88
CA PHE A 894 -36.09 -29.53 22.85
C PHE A 894 -37.54 -29.46 23.36
N SER A 895 -37.76 -28.85 24.52
CA SER A 895 -39.10 -28.60 25.04
C SER A 895 -39.84 -27.51 24.24
N ALA A 896 -41.17 -27.56 24.28
CA ALA A 896 -42.05 -26.51 23.76
C ALA A 896 -42.41 -25.44 24.81
N THR A 897 -42.00 -25.62 26.08
CA THR A 897 -42.28 -24.69 27.20
C THR A 897 -41.04 -24.30 28.00
N GLU A 898 -40.05 -25.18 28.11
CA GLU A 898 -38.82 -24.95 28.90
C GLU A 898 -37.65 -24.58 27.97
N PRO A 899 -37.05 -23.38 28.09
CA PRO A 899 -36.00 -22.94 27.18
C PRO A 899 -34.61 -23.45 27.61
N GLU A 900 -33.87 -24.05 26.69
CA GLU A 900 -32.54 -24.63 26.92
C GLU A 900 -31.49 -24.00 26.01
N LYS A 901 -30.21 -24.00 26.41
CA LYS A 901 -29.11 -23.49 25.55
C LYS A 901 -28.69 -24.56 24.54
N PHE A 902 -28.64 -24.18 23.27
CA PHE A 902 -28.09 -25.03 22.21
C PHE A 902 -26.59 -24.77 22.03
N GLU A 903 -25.76 -25.83 22.04
CA GLU A 903 -24.32 -25.75 21.71
C GLU A 903 -24.11 -26.16 20.24
N ALA A 904 -23.93 -25.17 19.37
CA ALA A 904 -23.45 -25.39 18.02
C ALA A 904 -21.94 -25.73 18.05
N THR A 905 -21.48 -26.60 17.17
CA THR A 905 -20.04 -26.82 16.92
C THR A 905 -19.74 -26.68 15.43
N PHE A 906 -19.13 -25.56 15.07
CA PHE A 906 -18.68 -25.28 13.71
C PHE A 906 -17.36 -26.01 13.44
N LYS A 907 -17.25 -26.72 12.31
CA LYS A 907 -16.11 -27.60 11.99
C LYS A 907 -15.60 -27.33 10.57
N GLY A 908 -14.35 -26.87 10.46
CA GLY A 908 -13.74 -26.53 9.18
C GLY A 908 -12.40 -25.83 9.35
N VAL A 909 -11.91 -25.19 8.29
CA VAL A 909 -10.77 -24.28 8.36
C VAL A 909 -11.25 -22.95 8.96
N PRO A 910 -10.61 -22.37 9.99
CA PRO A 910 -11.01 -21.07 10.53
C PRO A 910 -10.88 -19.98 9.47
N PHE A 911 -11.96 -19.26 9.23
CA PHE A 911 -11.99 -18.23 8.18
C PHE A 911 -11.10 -17.03 8.57
N ASN A 912 -10.35 -16.53 7.58
CA ASN A 912 -9.44 -15.41 7.71
C ASN A 912 -9.48 -14.56 6.42
N GLY A 913 -9.26 -13.26 6.56
CA GLY A 913 -9.28 -12.35 5.41
C GLY A 913 -10.68 -11.86 5.06
N LYS A 914 -10.87 -11.43 3.81
CA LYS A 914 -12.03 -10.61 3.42
C LYS A 914 -13.24 -11.44 3.00
N ALA A 915 -14.41 -11.10 3.53
CA ALA A 915 -15.71 -11.59 3.04
C ALA A 915 -16.52 -10.42 2.47
N SER A 916 -17.22 -10.65 1.36
CA SER A 916 -17.95 -9.61 0.63
C SER A 916 -19.27 -10.16 0.10
N LEU A 917 -20.39 -9.45 0.30
CA LEU A 917 -21.73 -9.88 -0.11
C LEU A 917 -22.50 -8.75 -0.80
N SER A 918 -22.91 -8.97 -2.05
CA SER A 918 -23.75 -8.02 -2.78
C SER A 918 -25.17 -7.96 -2.23
N PHE A 919 -25.69 -6.75 -2.03
CA PHE A 919 -27.06 -6.52 -1.58
C PHE A 919 -28.11 -6.71 -2.68
N GLY A 920 -27.76 -6.50 -3.95
CA GLY A 920 -28.64 -6.70 -5.11
C GLY A 920 -29.88 -5.80 -5.21
N LYS A 921 -30.15 -4.95 -4.20
CA LYS A 921 -31.25 -3.96 -4.15
C LYS A 921 -30.90 -2.85 -3.14
N THR A 922 -31.25 -1.60 -3.44
CA THR A 922 -31.29 -0.51 -2.45
C THR A 922 -32.45 -0.72 -1.48
N ASP A 923 -32.41 -0.13 -0.29
CA ASP A 923 -33.52 -0.13 0.68
C ASP A 923 -34.00 -1.56 0.98
N GLY A 924 -33.05 -2.47 1.19
CA GLY A 924 -33.25 -3.90 1.38
C GLY A 924 -32.63 -4.38 2.69
N PHE A 925 -33.45 -4.98 3.55
CA PHE A 925 -32.96 -5.71 4.71
C PHE A 925 -32.14 -6.94 4.26
N ASN A 926 -30.98 -7.11 4.89
CA ASN A 926 -29.98 -8.11 4.56
C ASN A 926 -29.55 -8.82 5.84
N LEU A 927 -29.70 -10.15 5.89
CA LEU A 927 -29.25 -10.97 7.01
C LEU A 927 -27.78 -11.38 6.79
N VAL A 928 -26.90 -10.71 7.51
CA VAL A 928 -25.45 -10.90 7.49
C VAL A 928 -24.99 -11.51 8.82
N GLY A 929 -23.70 -11.75 9.03
CA GLY A 929 -23.19 -12.19 10.32
C GLY A 929 -21.68 -12.30 10.39
N ASN A 930 -21.16 -12.44 11.61
CA ASN A 930 -19.73 -12.49 11.86
C ASN A 930 -19.10 -13.77 11.26
N PRO A 931 -18.18 -13.64 10.27
CA PRO A 931 -17.53 -14.76 9.60
C PRO A 931 -16.28 -15.29 10.32
N TYR A 932 -15.88 -14.70 11.44
CA TYR A 932 -14.58 -14.97 12.08
C TYR A 932 -14.71 -15.80 13.35
N PRO A 933 -13.69 -16.61 13.71
CA PRO A 933 -13.62 -17.34 14.98
C PRO A 933 -13.23 -16.43 16.18
N SER A 934 -13.69 -15.17 16.16
CA SER A 934 -13.44 -14.13 17.15
C SER A 934 -14.62 -13.15 17.18
N ALA A 935 -14.70 -12.28 18.19
CA ALA A 935 -15.65 -11.16 18.13
C ALA A 935 -15.30 -10.15 17.00
N LEU A 936 -16.31 -9.44 16.53
CA LEU A 936 -16.25 -8.29 15.63
C LEU A 936 -16.61 -7.01 16.38
N ASP A 937 -16.01 -5.89 15.98
CA ASP A 937 -16.35 -4.55 16.44
C ASP A 937 -17.38 -3.89 15.53
N ALA A 938 -18.55 -3.58 16.09
CA ALA A 938 -19.67 -3.01 15.36
C ALA A 938 -19.40 -1.59 14.87
N ASP A 939 -18.66 -0.77 15.63
CA ASP A 939 -18.38 0.61 15.24
C ASP A 939 -17.44 0.62 14.02
N ILE A 940 -16.40 -0.23 14.00
CA ILE A 940 -15.52 -0.39 12.83
C ILE A 940 -16.27 -0.95 11.62
N PHE A 941 -17.13 -1.96 11.82
CA PHE A 941 -17.96 -2.53 10.75
C PHE A 941 -18.91 -1.47 10.14
N LEU A 942 -19.57 -0.66 10.98
CA LEU A 942 -20.48 0.40 10.53
C LEU A 942 -19.75 1.49 9.74
N THR A 943 -18.65 2.03 10.26
CA THR A 943 -17.86 3.07 9.57
C THR A 943 -17.26 2.56 8.26
N LYS A 944 -16.75 1.33 8.20
CA LYS A 944 -16.19 0.78 6.95
C LYS A 944 -17.23 0.52 5.87
N ASN A 945 -18.51 0.39 6.23
CA ASN A 945 -19.60 0.16 5.29
C ASN A 945 -20.51 1.41 5.12
N GLU A 946 -20.11 2.60 5.59
CA GLU A 946 -20.98 3.78 5.71
C GLU A 946 -21.58 4.27 4.38
N SER A 947 -20.92 4.03 3.25
CA SER A 947 -21.44 4.31 1.90
C SER A 947 -22.51 3.33 1.45
N ASN A 948 -22.51 2.11 2.01
CA ASN A 948 -23.22 0.95 1.47
C ASN A 948 -24.39 0.52 2.36
N ILE A 949 -24.35 0.78 3.68
CA ILE A 949 -25.44 0.52 4.63
C ILE A 949 -25.91 1.78 5.37
N TYR A 950 -27.17 1.76 5.79
CA TYR A 950 -27.66 2.60 6.88
C TYR A 950 -26.96 2.21 8.19
N GLY A 951 -26.67 3.19 9.06
CA GLY A 951 -25.79 3.04 10.23
C GLY A 951 -26.32 2.16 11.37
N THR A 952 -27.30 1.30 11.13
CA THR A 952 -28.04 0.55 12.15
C THR A 952 -27.94 -0.97 11.94
N LEU A 953 -27.66 -1.68 13.03
CA LEU A 953 -27.68 -3.13 13.15
C LEU A 953 -28.91 -3.59 13.95
N TYR A 954 -29.60 -4.62 13.48
CA TYR A 954 -30.79 -5.17 14.13
C TYR A 954 -30.56 -6.63 14.53
N PHE A 955 -30.79 -6.93 15.80
CA PHE A 955 -30.42 -8.17 16.46
C PHE A 955 -31.64 -8.91 17.03
N TRP A 956 -31.80 -10.19 16.69
CA TRP A 956 -32.94 -10.97 17.13
C TRP A 956 -32.81 -11.40 18.60
N THR A 957 -33.86 -11.20 19.41
CA THR A 957 -33.75 -11.33 20.87
C THR A 957 -34.36 -12.59 21.48
N HIS A 958 -35.21 -13.34 20.75
CA HIS A 958 -35.94 -14.52 21.27
C HIS A 958 -36.80 -14.25 22.52
N ASN A 959 -37.28 -13.02 22.72
CA ASN A 959 -37.95 -12.63 23.96
C ASN A 959 -39.44 -12.96 24.01
N THR A 960 -39.98 -13.66 22.99
CA THR A 960 -41.35 -14.17 22.92
C THR A 960 -41.37 -15.60 22.36
N PRO A 961 -42.12 -16.54 22.97
CA PRO A 961 -42.27 -17.89 22.42
C PRO A 961 -43.13 -17.90 21.15
N LEU A 962 -42.87 -18.89 20.29
CA LEU A 962 -43.54 -19.08 19.00
C LEU A 962 -44.86 -19.87 19.14
N VAL A 963 -45.99 -19.30 18.74
CA VAL A 963 -47.35 -19.90 18.87
C VAL A 963 -48.02 -20.01 17.49
N ASN A 964 -48.54 -21.18 17.13
CA ASN A 964 -49.20 -21.42 15.82
C ASN A 964 -48.35 -20.98 14.60
N ASN A 965 -47.03 -21.23 14.64
CA ASN A 965 -46.05 -20.78 13.64
C ASN A 965 -45.96 -19.24 13.44
N LYS A 966 -46.33 -18.44 14.45
CA LYS A 966 -46.03 -17.00 14.54
C LYS A 966 -45.45 -16.64 15.91
N TYR A 967 -44.45 -15.77 15.97
CA TYR A 967 -44.13 -15.07 17.22
C TYR A 967 -45.29 -14.13 17.57
N ALA A 968 -45.59 -13.95 18.86
CA ALA A 968 -46.64 -13.03 19.26
C ALA A 968 -46.17 -11.56 19.17
N SER A 969 -45.13 -11.19 19.89
CA SER A 969 -44.76 -9.78 20.13
C SER A 969 -43.25 -9.54 20.18
N ASP A 970 -42.49 -10.28 19.39
CA ASP A 970 -41.04 -10.10 19.35
C ASP A 970 -40.61 -8.82 18.66
N ASP A 971 -39.42 -8.37 19.04
CA ASP A 971 -38.81 -7.14 18.55
C ASP A 971 -37.29 -7.36 18.39
N TYR A 972 -36.66 -6.47 17.65
CA TYR A 972 -35.21 -6.45 17.49
C TYR A 972 -34.58 -5.56 18.55
N ALA A 973 -33.50 -6.03 19.17
CA ALA A 973 -32.57 -5.12 19.83
C ALA A 973 -31.77 -4.40 18.74
N VAL A 974 -31.50 -3.11 18.92
CA VAL A 974 -30.97 -2.24 17.87
C VAL A 974 -29.65 -1.62 18.33
N TYR A 975 -28.71 -1.40 17.40
CA TYR A 975 -27.43 -0.74 17.66
C TYR A 975 -27.03 0.20 16.52
N ASN A 976 -26.47 1.35 16.86
CA ASN A 976 -25.76 2.23 15.92
C ASN A 976 -24.58 2.93 16.65
N LEU A 977 -23.89 3.84 15.98
CA LEU A 977 -22.73 4.56 16.56
C LEU A 977 -23.08 5.44 17.78
N LEU A 978 -24.35 5.71 18.09
CA LEU A 978 -24.74 6.34 19.35
C LEU A 978 -24.79 5.32 20.50
N GLY A 979 -25.33 4.13 20.28
CA GLY A 979 -25.43 3.06 21.27
C GLY A 979 -26.45 1.99 20.88
N GLY A 980 -26.90 1.19 21.86
CA GLY A 980 -27.93 0.17 21.64
C GLY A 980 -29.17 0.33 22.51
N VAL A 981 -30.26 -0.34 22.12
CA VAL A 981 -31.53 -0.47 22.87
C VAL A 981 -31.99 -1.92 22.93
N GLY A 982 -32.68 -2.28 24.03
CA GLY A 982 -33.15 -3.66 24.31
C GLY A 982 -34.66 -3.84 24.19
N THR A 983 -35.11 -5.09 24.26
CA THR A 983 -36.52 -5.48 24.03
C THR A 983 -37.28 -5.91 25.28
N ARG A 984 -36.60 -5.94 26.44
CA ARG A 984 -37.18 -6.11 27.79
C ARG A 984 -36.41 -5.23 28.78
N GLY A 985 -37.06 -4.83 29.87
CA GLY A 985 -36.38 -4.22 31.02
C GLY A 985 -35.80 -5.28 31.94
N ALA A 986 -34.78 -4.93 32.72
CA ALA A 986 -34.13 -5.86 33.65
C ALA A 986 -35.08 -6.33 34.77
N LEU A 987 -34.93 -7.59 35.21
CA LEU A 987 -35.65 -8.32 36.28
C LEU A 987 -36.68 -9.38 35.82
N SER A 988 -36.20 -10.48 35.25
CA SER A 988 -36.89 -11.77 35.18
C SER A 988 -35.91 -12.95 35.06
N LEU A 989 -36.15 -14.03 35.83
CA LEU A 989 -35.30 -15.22 35.80
C LEU A 989 -35.55 -16.03 34.50
N GLY A 990 -34.56 -16.05 33.61
CA GLY A 990 -34.44 -17.07 32.54
C GLY A 990 -34.48 -16.59 31.08
N THR A 991 -34.65 -15.29 30.80
CA THR A 991 -34.76 -14.77 29.41
C THR A 991 -33.70 -13.70 29.07
N ASN A 992 -33.74 -13.14 27.86
CA ASN A 992 -32.61 -12.44 27.23
C ASN A 992 -32.69 -10.91 27.40
N GLU A 993 -32.27 -10.39 28.56
CA GLU A 993 -32.42 -8.97 28.96
C GLU A 993 -31.41 -8.00 28.29
N ASN A 994 -30.91 -8.31 27.09
CA ASN A 994 -29.61 -7.81 26.64
C ASN A 994 -29.66 -6.71 25.55
N ILE A 995 -29.13 -5.54 25.89
CA ILE A 995 -28.96 -4.35 25.02
C ILE A 995 -27.59 -4.39 24.31
N PRO A 996 -27.45 -4.46 22.97
CA PRO A 996 -26.16 -4.48 22.26
C PRO A 996 -25.14 -3.41 22.73
N ASP A 997 -23.87 -3.78 22.84
CA ASP A 997 -22.75 -2.94 23.33
C ASP A 997 -21.63 -2.70 22.31
N GLY A 998 -21.85 -3.07 21.06
CA GLY A 998 -20.89 -2.90 19.96
C GLY A 998 -20.00 -4.13 19.70
N LYS A 999 -20.23 -5.25 20.41
CA LYS A 999 -19.49 -6.50 20.23
C LYS A 999 -20.39 -7.55 19.58
N ILE A 1000 -19.99 -8.06 18.41
CA ILE A 1000 -20.74 -9.08 17.65
C ILE A 1000 -19.96 -10.38 17.71
N ALA A 1001 -20.51 -11.40 18.36
CA ALA A 1001 -19.77 -12.61 18.67
C ALA A 1001 -19.59 -13.54 17.45
N SER A 1002 -18.63 -14.47 17.53
CA SER A 1002 -18.29 -15.44 16.49
C SER A 1002 -19.51 -16.23 16.04
N GLY A 1003 -19.78 -16.25 14.73
CA GLY A 1003 -20.92 -16.95 14.12
C GLY A 1003 -22.30 -16.34 14.44
N GLN A 1004 -22.38 -15.11 14.96
CA GLN A 1004 -23.64 -14.42 15.24
C GLN A 1004 -24.14 -13.65 14.01
N ALA A 1005 -25.42 -13.83 13.64
CA ALA A 1005 -26.05 -13.13 12.52
C ALA A 1005 -26.98 -11.99 12.96
N PHE A 1006 -27.07 -10.97 12.10
CA PHE A 1006 -27.77 -9.70 12.34
C PHE A 1006 -28.26 -9.08 11.03
N PHE A 1007 -29.29 -8.24 11.11
CA PHE A 1007 -29.82 -7.51 9.96
C PHE A 1007 -29.15 -6.15 9.79
N VAL A 1008 -28.84 -5.80 8.53
CA VAL A 1008 -28.48 -4.45 8.07
C VAL A 1008 -29.45 -4.03 6.96
N ASN A 1009 -29.51 -2.73 6.65
CA ASN A 1009 -30.31 -2.20 5.53
C ASN A 1009 -29.39 -1.50 4.50
N SER A 1010 -29.55 -1.82 3.22
CA SER A 1010 -28.68 -1.34 2.14
C SER A 1010 -29.04 0.06 1.64
N LYS A 1011 -28.03 0.90 1.40
CA LYS A 1011 -28.14 2.16 0.65
C LYS A 1011 -28.01 1.93 -0.87
N GLY A 1012 -27.11 1.04 -1.27
CA GLY A 1012 -26.71 0.81 -2.66
C GLY A 1012 -27.03 -0.59 -3.20
N LEU A 1013 -26.58 -0.86 -4.43
CA LEU A 1013 -26.52 -2.20 -5.04
C LEU A 1013 -25.19 -2.92 -4.74
N GLU A 1014 -24.25 -2.21 -4.11
CA GLU A 1014 -22.90 -2.66 -3.79
C GLU A 1014 -22.89 -3.69 -2.64
N ASN A 1015 -21.71 -3.95 -2.08
CA ASN A 1015 -21.48 -5.03 -1.14
C ASN A 1015 -21.43 -4.54 0.31
N VAL A 1016 -21.77 -5.41 1.26
CA VAL A 1016 -21.19 -5.35 2.61
C VAL A 1016 -19.86 -6.09 2.60
N ASP A 1017 -18.85 -5.47 3.18
CA ASP A 1017 -17.52 -6.02 3.34
C ASP A 1017 -17.19 -6.28 4.82
N PHE A 1018 -16.44 -7.36 5.04
CA PHE A 1018 -15.79 -7.72 6.30
C PHE A 1018 -14.29 -7.87 6.02
N ASP A 1019 -13.44 -7.38 6.92
CA ASP A 1019 -11.99 -7.62 6.90
C ASP A 1019 -11.41 -7.83 8.30
N ASN A 1020 -10.19 -8.34 8.38
CA ASN A 1020 -9.58 -8.72 9.65
C ASN A 1020 -9.35 -7.54 10.63
N SER A 1021 -9.33 -6.29 10.17
CA SER A 1021 -9.15 -5.14 11.08
C SER A 1021 -10.40 -4.86 11.94
N MET A 1022 -11.53 -5.48 11.62
CA MET A 1022 -12.76 -5.43 12.43
C MET A 1022 -12.75 -6.43 13.59
N ARG A 1023 -11.75 -7.33 13.68
CA ARG A 1023 -11.70 -8.43 14.67
C ARG A 1023 -11.16 -7.97 16.02
N ILE A 1024 -11.72 -8.53 17.08
CA ILE A 1024 -11.39 -8.19 18.47
C ILE A 1024 -10.61 -9.33 19.14
N SER A 1025 -9.61 -8.96 19.96
CA SER A 1025 -8.93 -9.87 20.88
C SER A 1025 -9.70 -9.96 22.20
N GLY A 1026 -10.11 -11.18 22.59
CA GLY A 1026 -11.05 -11.41 23.68
C GLY A 1026 -12.51 -11.22 23.26
N GLU A 1027 -13.33 -10.77 24.22
CA GLU A 1027 -14.72 -10.27 24.11
C GLU A 1027 -15.76 -11.15 23.38
N ASN A 1028 -15.42 -12.37 22.94
CA ASN A 1028 -16.31 -13.32 22.26
C ASN A 1028 -17.32 -14.03 23.20
N THR A 1029 -17.80 -13.33 24.24
CA THR A 1029 -18.34 -13.96 25.44
C THR A 1029 -19.73 -14.57 25.29
N THR A 1030 -20.59 -14.07 24.40
CA THR A 1030 -22.01 -14.42 24.42
C THR A 1030 -22.75 -14.14 23.12
N PHE A 1031 -23.80 -14.90 22.86
CA PHE A 1031 -24.88 -14.54 21.92
C PHE A 1031 -25.79 -13.48 22.59
N PHE A 1032 -25.19 -12.31 22.94
CA PHE A 1032 -25.64 -11.33 23.94
C PHE A 1032 -25.69 -11.94 25.37
N LYS A 1033 -25.09 -11.43 26.47
CA LYS A 1033 -24.21 -10.27 26.80
C LYS A 1033 -23.66 -10.51 28.26
N PRO A 1034 -23.10 -9.57 29.07
CA PRO A 1034 -22.43 -8.26 28.84
C PRO A 1034 -21.11 -8.02 29.65
N THR A 1035 -20.41 -6.90 29.39
CA THR A 1035 -19.80 -6.04 30.47
C THR A 1035 -19.54 -4.60 30.00
N LYS A 1036 -19.50 -3.63 30.93
CA LYS A 1036 -18.99 -2.27 30.67
C LYS A 1036 -17.49 -2.22 30.94
N GLU A 1037 -16.68 -1.81 29.96
CA GLU A 1037 -15.52 -0.93 30.23
C GLU A 1037 -15.13 -0.08 29.02
N THR A 1038 -14.09 0.74 29.16
CA THR A 1038 -13.85 1.92 28.33
C THR A 1038 -12.65 1.80 27.40
N ASN A 1039 -12.79 2.21 26.14
CA ASN A 1039 -11.66 2.77 25.39
C ASN A 1039 -12.11 3.77 24.31
N LYS A 1040 -11.38 4.90 24.20
CA LYS A 1040 -11.48 5.94 23.15
C LYS A 1040 -12.90 6.34 22.69
N ALA A 1041 -13.83 6.51 23.61
CA ALA A 1041 -15.16 7.02 23.28
C ALA A 1041 -15.09 8.45 22.71
N VAL A 1042 -15.76 8.67 21.58
CA VAL A 1042 -16.28 9.99 21.18
C VAL A 1042 -17.16 10.54 22.31
N GLU A 1043 -17.20 11.85 22.53
CA GLU A 1043 -18.11 12.45 23.53
C GLU A 1043 -19.57 12.06 23.19
N LYS A 1044 -20.22 11.37 24.13
CA LYS A 1044 -21.62 10.91 24.07
C LYS A 1044 -22.31 11.25 25.40
N HIS A 1045 -23.53 11.79 25.36
CA HIS A 1045 -24.41 11.95 26.53
C HIS A 1045 -25.80 11.41 26.18
N ARG A 1046 -26.27 10.39 26.88
CA ARG A 1046 -27.40 9.55 26.42
C ARG A 1046 -28.45 9.34 27.51
N ILE A 1047 -29.68 9.08 27.09
CA ILE A 1047 -30.80 8.71 27.96
C ILE A 1047 -31.66 7.62 27.30
N TRP A 1048 -31.98 6.58 28.09
CA TRP A 1048 -32.84 5.48 27.68
C TRP A 1048 -34.21 5.61 28.36
N LEU A 1049 -35.27 5.52 27.57
CA LEU A 1049 -36.65 5.62 28.03
C LEU A 1049 -37.39 4.30 27.76
N ASN A 1050 -38.02 3.75 28.78
CA ASN A 1050 -38.85 2.55 28.70
C ASN A 1050 -40.33 2.94 28.70
N LEU A 1051 -41.12 2.36 27.78
CA LEU A 1051 -42.58 2.33 27.80
C LEU A 1051 -43.03 0.92 28.18
N LYS A 1052 -43.77 0.76 29.29
CA LYS A 1052 -44.13 -0.54 29.86
C LYS A 1052 -45.57 -0.58 30.40
N ASN A 1053 -46.20 -1.76 30.45
CA ASN A 1053 -47.47 -2.00 31.17
C ASN A 1053 -47.36 -3.15 32.20
N THR A 1054 -48.42 -3.38 32.98
CA THR A 1054 -48.50 -4.46 33.99
C THR A 1054 -48.73 -5.86 33.43
N GLU A 1055 -48.95 -5.99 32.12
CA GLU A 1055 -49.22 -7.25 31.42
C GLU A 1055 -47.97 -7.79 30.70
N GLY A 1056 -46.82 -7.13 30.86
CA GLY A 1056 -45.53 -7.51 30.28
C GLY A 1056 -45.22 -6.89 28.92
N VAL A 1057 -46.04 -5.96 28.44
CA VAL A 1057 -45.74 -5.16 27.23
C VAL A 1057 -44.61 -4.19 27.53
N PHE A 1058 -43.58 -4.14 26.67
CA PHE A 1058 -42.38 -3.32 26.83
C PHE A 1058 -41.83 -2.82 25.48
N LYS A 1059 -41.29 -1.60 25.45
CA LYS A 1059 -40.39 -1.07 24.41
C LYS A 1059 -39.39 -0.07 25.03
N GLN A 1060 -38.17 -0.03 24.50
CA GLN A 1060 -37.15 0.97 24.86
C GLN A 1060 -36.78 1.84 23.66
N THR A 1061 -36.48 3.12 23.91
CA THR A 1061 -35.91 4.07 22.93
C THR A 1061 -34.71 4.79 23.55
N LEU A 1062 -33.76 5.21 22.72
CA LEU A 1062 -32.55 5.95 23.13
C LEU A 1062 -32.53 7.32 22.44
N VAL A 1063 -32.33 8.39 23.22
CA VAL A 1063 -32.01 9.72 22.70
C VAL A 1063 -30.64 10.15 23.25
N GLY A 1064 -29.79 10.75 22.44
CA GLY A 1064 -28.48 11.18 22.92
C GLY A 1064 -27.71 12.09 21.98
N TYR A 1065 -26.72 12.77 22.55
CA TYR A 1065 -25.93 13.79 21.88
C TYR A 1065 -24.53 13.26 21.60
N ILE A 1066 -24.04 13.38 20.36
CA ILE A 1066 -22.76 12.85 19.92
C ILE A 1066 -22.08 13.78 18.91
N LYS A 1067 -20.75 13.88 18.98
CA LYS A 1067 -19.98 14.69 18.03
C LYS A 1067 -20.02 14.07 16.64
N GLY A 1068 -20.71 14.73 15.71
CA GLY A 1068 -20.82 14.34 14.31
C GLY A 1068 -22.25 14.11 13.83
N ALA A 1069 -23.20 13.89 14.75
CA ALA A 1069 -24.63 13.86 14.44
C ALA A 1069 -25.17 15.27 14.16
N THR A 1070 -26.26 15.35 13.38
CA THR A 1070 -27.04 16.57 13.22
C THR A 1070 -28.28 16.59 14.13
N ASN A 1071 -29.07 17.68 14.10
CA ASN A 1071 -30.39 17.73 14.73
C ASN A 1071 -31.54 17.32 13.78
N PHE A 1072 -31.27 17.17 12.48
CA PHE A 1072 -32.15 16.58 11.47
C PHE A 1072 -31.94 15.05 11.42
N TYR A 1073 -32.71 14.32 10.60
CA TYR A 1073 -32.51 12.88 10.42
C TYR A 1073 -31.08 12.57 9.94
N ASP A 1074 -30.36 11.76 10.73
CA ASP A 1074 -28.98 11.38 10.49
C ASP A 1074 -28.85 9.87 10.31
N GLU A 1075 -28.67 9.42 9.07
CA GLU A 1075 -28.56 8.00 8.70
C GLU A 1075 -27.36 7.23 9.32
N THR A 1076 -26.52 7.91 10.11
CA THR A 1076 -25.37 7.35 10.82
C THR A 1076 -25.66 7.15 12.32
N TYR A 1077 -26.44 8.05 12.93
CA TYR A 1077 -26.66 8.12 14.38
C TYR A 1077 -28.12 7.97 14.81
N ASP A 1078 -29.06 8.02 13.87
CA ASP A 1078 -30.46 7.63 14.07
C ASP A 1078 -30.68 6.15 13.69
N ALA A 1079 -31.77 5.58 14.20
CA ALA A 1079 -32.29 4.28 13.80
C ALA A 1079 -33.81 4.35 13.70
N GLU A 1080 -34.37 4.09 12.51
CA GLU A 1080 -35.83 4.01 12.32
C GLU A 1080 -36.40 2.76 13.02
N SER A 1081 -37.57 2.88 13.64
CA SER A 1081 -38.24 1.72 14.24
C SER A 1081 -38.77 0.78 13.18
N MET A 1082 -38.35 -0.49 13.24
CA MET A 1082 -38.96 -1.58 12.44
C MET A 1082 -40.42 -1.88 12.83
N ASN A 1083 -40.92 -1.33 13.96
CA ASN A 1083 -42.31 -1.51 14.42
C ASN A 1083 -42.73 -3.00 14.56
N ALA A 1084 -41.76 -3.87 14.87
CA ALA A 1084 -41.86 -5.32 14.69
C ALA A 1084 -42.73 -6.02 15.75
N ASN A 1085 -42.70 -5.53 16.99
CA ASN A 1085 -43.59 -5.94 18.06
C ASN A 1085 -45.06 -5.71 17.65
N GLN A 1086 -46.00 -6.62 17.94
CA GLN A 1086 -47.41 -6.43 17.54
C GLN A 1086 -48.22 -5.53 18.51
N PHE A 1087 -47.78 -5.35 19.76
CA PHE A 1087 -48.57 -4.72 20.82
C PHE A 1087 -48.21 -3.26 21.09
N VAL A 1088 -46.92 -2.92 21.00
CA VAL A 1088 -46.39 -1.60 21.36
C VAL A 1088 -45.28 -1.17 20.41
N ASP A 1089 -45.19 0.11 20.12
CA ASP A 1089 -43.97 0.75 19.64
C ASP A 1089 -43.80 2.12 20.31
N PHE A 1090 -42.56 2.55 20.49
CA PHE A 1090 -42.18 3.76 21.24
C PHE A 1090 -40.89 4.31 20.66
N TYR A 1091 -40.90 5.61 20.36
CA TYR A 1091 -39.90 6.25 19.52
C TYR A 1091 -39.89 7.77 19.76
N SER A 1092 -38.80 8.45 19.41
CA SER A 1092 -38.88 9.89 19.13
C SER A 1092 -39.34 10.15 17.70
N VAL A 1093 -39.79 11.38 17.41
CA VAL A 1093 -40.21 11.78 16.06
C VAL A 1093 -39.32 12.92 15.56
N ASN A 1094 -38.64 12.70 14.43
CA ASN A 1094 -37.78 13.69 13.76
C ASN A 1094 -37.96 13.59 12.24
N ASP A 1095 -38.07 14.71 11.52
CA ASP A 1095 -38.25 14.76 10.05
C ASP A 1095 -39.29 13.76 9.48
N ASN A 1096 -40.44 13.62 10.16
CA ASN A 1096 -41.53 12.68 9.87
C ASN A 1096 -41.17 11.18 9.97
N LYS A 1097 -40.04 10.84 10.60
CA LYS A 1097 -39.61 9.46 10.91
C LYS A 1097 -39.80 9.12 12.38
N ASN A 1098 -40.10 7.86 12.64
CA ASN A 1098 -40.22 7.27 13.98
C ASN A 1098 -38.88 6.62 14.36
N LEU A 1099 -38.14 7.20 15.31
CA LEU A 1099 -36.79 6.80 15.65
C LEU A 1099 -36.73 6.03 16.98
N VAL A 1100 -36.19 4.81 16.96
CA VAL A 1100 -35.93 4.00 18.16
C VAL A 1100 -34.56 4.32 18.79
N ILE A 1101 -33.65 4.89 17.99
CA ILE A 1101 -32.45 5.59 18.44
C ILE A 1101 -32.42 6.95 17.73
N GLN A 1102 -32.20 8.04 18.46
CA GLN A 1102 -31.98 9.37 17.88
C GLN A 1102 -30.67 10.01 18.37
N GLY A 1103 -29.81 10.36 17.41
CA GLY A 1103 -28.64 11.21 17.60
C GLY A 1103 -28.99 12.69 17.52
N ARG A 1104 -28.22 13.51 18.27
CA ARG A 1104 -28.28 14.98 18.21
C ARG A 1104 -26.88 15.58 18.27
N GLU A 1105 -26.76 16.77 17.72
CA GLU A 1105 -25.50 17.52 17.59
C GLU A 1105 -24.91 17.92 18.95
N LEU A 1106 -23.58 17.87 19.09
CA LEU A 1106 -22.89 18.49 20.22
C LEU A 1106 -22.46 19.94 19.90
N PRO A 1107 -22.62 20.89 20.83
CA PRO A 1107 -22.94 20.69 22.25
C PRO A 1107 -24.44 20.55 22.58
N PHE A 1108 -24.72 19.74 23.59
CA PHE A 1108 -26.05 19.64 24.24
C PHE A 1108 -26.59 21.01 24.69
N SER A 1109 -27.89 21.23 24.50
CA SER A 1109 -28.63 22.39 25.02
C SER A 1109 -29.80 21.95 25.91
N ASP A 1110 -29.97 22.59 27.07
CA ASP A 1110 -31.11 22.36 27.98
C ASP A 1110 -32.43 22.94 27.45
N THR A 1111 -32.36 23.79 26.43
CA THR A 1111 -33.52 24.31 25.69
C THR A 1111 -34.18 23.28 24.78
N ASP A 1112 -33.56 22.11 24.57
CA ASP A 1112 -34.03 21.10 23.62
C ASP A 1112 -35.37 20.47 24.01
N ILE A 1113 -36.09 20.05 22.96
CA ILE A 1113 -37.46 19.56 22.97
C ILE A 1113 -37.51 18.38 22.01
N ILE A 1114 -37.80 17.18 22.52
CA ILE A 1114 -37.85 15.94 21.73
C ILE A 1114 -39.30 15.44 21.69
N PRO A 1115 -39.98 15.47 20.54
CA PRO A 1115 -41.29 14.84 20.39
C PRO A 1115 -41.16 13.31 20.59
N LEU A 1116 -42.03 12.74 21.42
CA LEU A 1116 -42.08 11.29 21.68
C LEU A 1116 -43.43 10.74 21.23
N GLY A 1117 -43.38 9.73 20.37
CA GLY A 1117 -44.55 9.06 19.82
C GLY A 1117 -44.65 7.60 20.27
N TYR A 1118 -45.86 7.07 20.25
CA TYR A 1118 -46.10 5.65 20.51
C TYR A 1118 -47.27 5.11 19.70
N ARG A 1119 -47.22 3.79 19.43
CA ARG A 1119 -48.34 3.00 18.91
C ARG A 1119 -48.67 1.90 19.90
N ILE A 1120 -49.94 1.76 20.29
CA ILE A 1120 -50.40 0.69 21.19
C ILE A 1120 -51.63 0.02 20.58
N SER A 1121 -51.68 -1.32 20.59
CA SER A 1121 -52.85 -2.09 20.11
C SER A 1121 -53.77 -2.58 21.24
N VAL A 1122 -53.31 -2.54 22.51
CA VAL A 1122 -54.05 -2.97 23.70
C VAL A 1122 -54.30 -1.76 24.61
N ALA A 1123 -55.56 -1.31 24.70
CA ALA A 1123 -55.93 -0.17 25.53
C ALA A 1123 -55.76 -0.48 27.03
N GLY A 1124 -55.19 0.45 27.81
CA GLY A 1124 -54.90 0.22 29.22
C GLY A 1124 -54.06 1.30 29.87
N GLN A 1125 -53.48 0.99 31.04
CA GLN A 1125 -52.52 1.84 31.73
C GLN A 1125 -51.09 1.50 31.33
N PHE A 1126 -50.33 2.51 30.93
CA PHE A 1126 -48.92 2.43 30.57
C PHE A 1126 -48.08 3.36 31.44
N THR A 1127 -46.79 3.08 31.48
CA THR A 1127 -45.80 3.81 32.28
C THR A 1127 -44.60 4.18 31.40
N ILE A 1128 -44.20 5.45 31.42
CA ILE A 1128 -42.92 5.93 30.88
C ILE A 1128 -41.95 6.14 32.05
N SER A 1129 -40.75 5.59 31.93
CA SER A 1129 -39.70 5.68 32.94
C SER A 1129 -38.32 5.82 32.30
N ILE A 1130 -37.43 6.59 32.90
CA ILE A 1130 -36.00 6.57 32.56
C ILE A 1130 -35.44 5.22 33.03
N ASP A 1131 -34.71 4.54 32.14
CA ASP A 1131 -33.99 3.30 32.46
C ASP A 1131 -32.64 3.63 33.10
N HIS A 1132 -31.84 4.40 32.37
CA HIS A 1132 -30.62 5.04 32.84
C HIS A 1132 -30.25 6.21 31.91
N ALA A 1133 -29.22 6.97 32.30
CA ALA A 1133 -28.59 8.00 31.48
C ALA A 1133 -27.06 7.97 31.65
N ASP A 1134 -26.33 8.65 30.77
CA ASP A 1134 -24.89 8.85 30.89
C ASP A 1134 -24.41 10.22 30.39
N GLY A 1135 -23.14 10.53 30.69
CA GLY A 1135 -22.55 11.83 30.42
C GLY A 1135 -23.31 12.96 31.11
N LYS A 1136 -23.44 14.10 30.44
CA LYS A 1136 -24.18 15.28 30.93
C LYS A 1136 -25.67 15.01 31.19
N LEU A 1137 -26.26 13.98 30.57
CA LEU A 1137 -27.66 13.62 30.80
C LEU A 1137 -27.89 12.83 32.10
N ASN A 1138 -26.84 12.33 32.75
CA ASN A 1138 -26.94 11.74 34.09
C ASN A 1138 -27.34 12.77 35.16
N ASP A 1139 -26.80 13.97 35.06
CA ASP A 1139 -26.97 15.04 36.05
C ASP A 1139 -28.07 16.05 35.67
N GLN A 1140 -28.60 15.93 34.44
CA GLN A 1140 -29.65 16.79 33.90
C GLN A 1140 -31.02 16.37 34.45
N THR A 1141 -31.84 17.33 34.87
CA THR A 1141 -33.24 17.05 35.20
C THR A 1141 -34.06 16.94 33.92
N VAL A 1142 -34.87 15.88 33.83
CA VAL A 1142 -35.64 15.52 32.63
C VAL A 1142 -37.13 15.56 32.92
N TYR A 1143 -37.86 16.28 32.07
CA TYR A 1143 -39.29 16.47 32.15
C TYR A 1143 -40.01 15.82 30.96
N LEU A 1144 -41.20 15.29 31.23
CA LEU A 1144 -42.15 14.81 30.23
C LEU A 1144 -43.38 15.71 30.24
N GLU A 1145 -43.68 16.36 29.12
CA GLU A 1145 -44.90 17.12 28.90
C GLU A 1145 -45.93 16.22 28.21
N ASP A 1146 -47.07 16.00 28.86
CA ASP A 1146 -48.26 15.40 28.23
C ASP A 1146 -49.18 16.51 27.75
N LYS A 1147 -49.22 16.71 26.43
CA LYS A 1147 -50.06 17.73 25.77
C LYS A 1147 -51.55 17.40 25.79
N THR A 1148 -51.93 16.14 26.05
CA THR A 1148 -53.34 15.73 26.15
C THR A 1148 -53.95 16.15 27.49
N THR A 1149 -53.17 16.10 28.57
CA THR A 1149 -53.58 16.57 29.91
C THR A 1149 -53.07 17.96 30.27
N ASN A 1150 -52.19 18.54 29.45
CA ASN A 1150 -51.47 19.80 29.70
C ASN A 1150 -50.70 19.77 31.04
N THR A 1151 -49.95 18.69 31.26
CA THR A 1151 -49.19 18.45 32.51
C THR A 1151 -47.72 18.13 32.24
N THR A 1152 -46.83 18.86 32.90
CA THR A 1152 -45.39 18.56 32.94
C THR A 1152 -45.07 17.71 34.17
N HIS A 1153 -44.41 16.56 33.95
CA HIS A 1153 -43.97 15.63 34.99
C HIS A 1153 -42.44 15.54 35.03
N ASN A 1154 -41.84 15.36 36.21
CA ASN A 1154 -40.38 15.21 36.36
C ASN A 1154 -40.00 13.72 36.39
N LEU A 1155 -39.53 13.19 35.25
CA LEU A 1155 -39.15 11.79 35.10
C LEU A 1155 -37.89 11.42 35.92
N SER A 1156 -37.03 12.39 36.25
CA SER A 1156 -35.87 12.17 37.12
C SER A 1156 -36.25 11.94 38.60
N ILE A 1157 -37.52 12.14 38.98
CA ILE A 1157 -38.03 11.90 40.34
C ILE A 1157 -38.88 10.61 40.40
N SER A 1158 -39.71 10.34 39.39
CA SER A 1158 -40.53 9.12 39.35
C SER A 1158 -41.07 8.78 37.96
N ASP A 1159 -41.44 7.51 37.77
CA ASP A 1159 -42.21 7.00 36.62
C ASP A 1159 -43.50 7.81 36.36
N TYR A 1160 -43.75 8.18 35.10
CA TYR A 1160 -45.01 8.79 34.67
C TYR A 1160 -46.02 7.71 34.25
N LYS A 1161 -47.23 7.72 34.82
CA LYS A 1161 -48.30 6.76 34.53
C LYS A 1161 -49.48 7.42 33.84
N PHE A 1162 -49.97 6.79 32.77
CA PHE A 1162 -51.08 7.31 31.98
C PHE A 1162 -51.96 6.19 31.42
N ASN A 1163 -53.21 6.53 31.11
CA ASN A 1163 -54.11 5.64 30.37
C ASN A 1163 -54.12 6.02 28.88
N THR A 1164 -54.33 5.05 28.00
CA THR A 1164 -54.44 5.25 26.55
C THR A 1164 -55.35 4.22 25.88
N ASN A 1165 -55.96 4.63 24.77
CA ASN A 1165 -56.69 3.75 23.86
C ASN A 1165 -55.72 3.08 22.87
N ASN A 1166 -56.23 2.11 22.11
CA ASN A 1166 -55.55 1.60 20.90
C ASN A 1166 -55.44 2.74 19.87
N GLY A 1167 -54.26 2.92 19.27
CA GLY A 1167 -53.98 3.94 18.26
C GLY A 1167 -52.49 4.24 18.07
N ILE A 1168 -52.23 5.25 17.25
CA ILE A 1168 -50.92 5.89 17.06
C ILE A 1168 -51.02 7.32 17.62
N PHE A 1169 -50.05 7.74 18.42
CA PHE A 1169 -50.05 9.01 19.14
C PHE A 1169 -48.66 9.65 19.03
N ASN A 1170 -48.40 10.40 17.95
CA ASN A 1170 -47.10 11.04 17.72
C ASN A 1170 -46.95 12.38 18.45
N ASP A 1171 -48.05 13.11 18.67
CA ASP A 1171 -48.03 14.49 19.17
C ASP A 1171 -48.33 14.62 20.68
N ARG A 1172 -48.52 13.50 21.39
CA ARG A 1172 -48.93 13.53 22.81
C ARG A 1172 -47.81 13.95 23.75
N PHE A 1173 -46.61 13.39 23.58
CA PHE A 1173 -45.53 13.52 24.54
C PHE A 1173 -44.37 14.34 24.01
N VAL A 1174 -43.73 15.07 24.91
CA VAL A 1174 -42.49 15.81 24.66
C VAL A 1174 -41.53 15.60 25.83
N LEU A 1175 -40.29 15.20 25.52
CA LEU A 1175 -39.18 15.27 26.46
C LEU A 1175 -38.58 16.68 26.42
N SER A 1176 -38.29 17.27 27.58
CA SER A 1176 -37.52 18.51 27.66
C SER A 1176 -36.71 18.59 28.95
N TYR A 1177 -35.68 19.43 28.97
CA TYR A 1177 -34.70 19.52 30.06
C TYR A 1177 -34.93 20.75 30.97
N THR A 1178 -35.94 21.59 30.67
CA THR A 1178 -36.28 22.79 31.46
C THR A 1178 -37.73 22.79 31.99
N ASN A 1179 -37.91 23.23 33.23
CA ASN A 1179 -39.21 23.31 33.90
C ASN A 1179 -40.00 24.56 33.49
N LYS A 1180 -40.70 24.50 32.35
CA LYS A 1180 -41.54 25.61 31.85
C LYS A 1180 -42.92 25.62 32.50
N THR A 1181 -43.06 26.28 33.66
CA THR A 1181 -44.38 26.64 34.18
C THR A 1181 -45.00 27.80 33.37
N LEU A 1182 -46.29 27.68 33.04
CA LEU A 1182 -47.07 28.56 32.15
C LEU A 1182 -46.88 30.07 32.38
N LYS A 1183 -46.45 30.80 31.34
CA LYS A 1183 -46.76 32.24 31.14
C LYS A 1183 -46.99 32.58 29.66
N ASN A 1184 -48.26 32.93 29.38
CA ASN A 1184 -48.80 33.74 28.28
C ASN A 1184 -48.16 33.73 26.87
N ASN A 1185 -48.98 33.30 25.90
CA ASN A 1185 -49.21 33.98 24.62
C ASN A 1185 -47.99 34.48 23.82
N ASP A 1186 -47.12 33.55 23.44
CA ASP A 1186 -46.64 33.53 22.05
C ASP A 1186 -46.77 32.09 21.52
N PHE A 1187 -47.81 31.83 20.72
CA PHE A 1187 -47.74 30.72 19.77
C PHE A 1187 -46.65 31.09 18.78
N LYS A 1188 -45.50 30.41 18.85
CA LYS A 1188 -44.47 30.48 17.81
C LYS A 1188 -45.14 30.13 16.48
N ASN A 1189 -45.33 31.12 15.61
CA ASN A 1189 -46.18 30.94 14.44
C ASN A 1189 -45.42 30.11 13.39
N ILE A 1190 -45.66 28.80 13.39
CA ILE A 1190 -44.97 27.78 12.57
C ILE A 1190 -45.06 28.13 11.06
N GLU A 1191 -46.07 28.91 10.67
CA GLU A 1191 -46.23 29.51 9.34
C GLU A 1191 -45.02 30.34 8.85
N ASN A 1192 -44.20 30.87 9.78
CA ASN A 1192 -43.14 31.84 9.52
C ASN A 1192 -41.73 31.35 9.88
N GLU A 1193 -41.53 30.10 10.30
CA GLU A 1193 -40.17 29.61 10.57
C GLU A 1193 -39.40 29.38 9.25
N ILE A 1194 -38.14 29.84 9.24
CA ILE A 1194 -37.23 29.79 8.08
C ILE A 1194 -35.90 29.22 8.56
N TYR A 1195 -35.52 28.07 8.02
CA TYR A 1195 -34.21 27.45 8.21
C TYR A 1195 -33.27 27.85 7.08
N VAL A 1196 -32.01 28.09 7.41
CA VAL A 1196 -30.93 28.32 6.44
C VAL A 1196 -29.75 27.43 6.84
N SER A 1197 -29.30 26.58 5.92
CA SER A 1197 -28.13 25.72 6.10
C SER A 1197 -27.12 25.92 4.97
N ALA A 1198 -25.85 25.70 5.27
CA ALA A 1198 -24.76 25.71 4.31
C ALA A 1198 -23.91 24.45 4.50
N LYS A 1199 -23.68 23.72 3.41
CA LYS A 1199 -22.75 22.59 3.35
C LYS A 1199 -22.23 22.49 1.92
N ASP A 1200 -20.95 22.17 1.76
CA ASP A 1200 -20.31 21.96 0.44
C ASP A 1200 -20.53 23.14 -0.54
N LYS A 1201 -20.49 24.37 0.00
CA LYS A 1201 -20.79 25.66 -0.67
C LYS A 1201 -22.22 25.86 -1.19
N VAL A 1202 -23.11 24.89 -0.96
CA VAL A 1202 -24.54 25.01 -1.28
C VAL A 1202 -25.28 25.57 -0.07
N ILE A 1203 -25.95 26.71 -0.27
CA ILE A 1203 -26.86 27.29 0.71
C ILE A 1203 -28.27 26.79 0.38
N LYS A 1204 -28.92 26.15 1.36
CA LYS A 1204 -30.33 25.75 1.30
C LYS A 1204 -31.15 26.62 2.26
N ILE A 1205 -32.36 26.97 1.85
CA ILE A 1205 -33.33 27.74 2.63
C ILE A 1205 -34.66 27.01 2.55
N HIS A 1206 -35.30 26.77 3.69
CA HIS A 1206 -36.61 26.11 3.79
C HIS A 1206 -37.54 26.91 4.69
N SER A 1207 -38.75 27.21 4.23
CA SER A 1207 -39.84 27.77 5.04
C SER A 1207 -40.95 26.74 5.22
N ILE A 1208 -41.49 26.57 6.42
CA ILE A 1208 -42.36 25.42 6.73
C ILE A 1208 -43.68 25.44 5.95
N ASN A 1209 -44.39 26.58 5.91
CA ASN A 1209 -45.73 26.65 5.29
C ASN A 1209 -45.94 27.83 4.31
N THR A 1210 -45.16 28.91 4.39
CA THR A 1210 -45.34 30.08 3.52
C THR A 1210 -44.27 30.11 2.43
N PRO A 1211 -44.60 30.28 1.13
CA PRO A 1211 -43.60 30.39 0.08
C PRO A 1211 -42.66 31.59 0.25
N ILE A 1212 -41.44 31.45 -0.27
CA ILE A 1212 -40.39 32.46 -0.25
C ILE A 1212 -40.63 33.47 -1.39
N SER A 1213 -40.63 34.77 -1.09
CA SER A 1213 -40.80 35.85 -2.06
C SER A 1213 -39.46 36.48 -2.50
N GLU A 1214 -38.48 36.58 -1.60
CA GLU A 1214 -37.14 37.11 -1.89
C GLU A 1214 -36.05 36.52 -0.99
N VAL A 1215 -34.87 36.26 -1.57
CA VAL A 1215 -33.63 35.90 -0.85
C VAL A 1215 -32.53 36.87 -1.25
N THR A 1216 -31.90 37.52 -0.28
CA THR A 1216 -30.70 38.36 -0.47
C THR A 1216 -29.58 37.90 0.44
N ILE A 1217 -28.39 37.68 -0.11
CA ILE A 1217 -27.20 37.24 0.62
C ILE A 1217 -26.14 38.34 0.58
N PHE A 1218 -25.54 38.64 1.72
CA PHE A 1218 -24.54 39.67 1.93
C PHE A 1218 -23.25 39.08 2.54
N ASP A 1219 -22.11 39.72 2.28
CA ASP A 1219 -20.92 39.54 3.12
C ASP A 1219 -21.00 40.37 4.42
N ILE A 1220 -20.01 40.20 5.31
CA ILE A 1220 -19.93 40.93 6.59
C ILE A 1220 -19.77 42.45 6.46
N SER A 1221 -19.47 42.98 5.27
CA SER A 1221 -19.43 44.43 5.01
C SER A 1221 -20.79 45.01 4.60
N GLY A 1222 -21.81 44.15 4.43
CA GLY A 1222 -23.14 44.53 3.95
C GLY A 1222 -23.25 44.63 2.43
N LYS A 1223 -22.23 44.18 1.68
CA LYS A 1223 -22.28 44.11 0.22
C LYS A 1223 -23.09 42.89 -0.22
N ILE A 1224 -24.07 43.12 -1.10
CA ILE A 1224 -24.87 42.05 -1.70
C ILE A 1224 -23.98 41.18 -2.59
N LEU A 1225 -23.97 39.87 -2.30
CA LEU A 1225 -23.35 38.83 -3.11
C LEU A 1225 -24.36 38.14 -4.04
N PHE A 1226 -25.63 38.07 -3.61
CA PHE A 1226 -26.71 37.41 -4.34
C PHE A 1226 -28.06 38.05 -4.01
N ASN A 1227 -28.95 38.20 -4.99
CA ASN A 1227 -30.37 38.49 -4.76
C ASN A 1227 -31.23 37.74 -5.78
N LYS A 1228 -32.29 37.07 -5.31
CA LYS A 1228 -33.34 36.47 -6.12
C LYS A 1228 -34.72 36.84 -5.54
N LYS A 1229 -35.51 37.56 -6.33
CA LYS A 1229 -36.96 37.82 -6.09
C LYS A 1229 -37.82 36.85 -6.91
N LYS A 1230 -39.08 36.68 -6.52
CA LYS A 1230 -40.05 35.74 -7.11
C LYS A 1230 -39.51 34.32 -7.12
N ILE A 1231 -39.48 33.72 -5.93
CA ILE A 1231 -39.09 32.32 -5.73
C ILE A 1231 -40.34 31.43 -5.74
N GLU A 1232 -41.44 31.88 -5.14
CA GLU A 1232 -42.79 31.30 -5.28
C GLU A 1232 -42.84 29.79 -4.87
N ALA A 1233 -41.95 29.41 -3.94
CA ALA A 1233 -41.75 28.06 -3.42
C ALA A 1233 -41.28 28.08 -1.95
N THR A 1234 -41.59 27.04 -1.17
CA THR A 1234 -41.14 26.88 0.23
C THR A 1234 -39.65 26.54 0.37
N GLU A 1235 -39.04 25.95 -0.67
CA GLU A 1235 -37.60 25.69 -0.75
C GLU A 1235 -36.88 26.67 -1.70
N PHE A 1236 -35.65 27.02 -1.34
CA PHE A 1236 -34.70 27.67 -2.23
C PHE A 1236 -33.28 27.12 -2.03
N LYS A 1237 -32.52 26.94 -3.11
CA LYS A 1237 -31.11 26.53 -3.07
C LYS A 1237 -30.25 27.33 -4.03
N THR A 1238 -29.04 27.69 -3.61
CA THR A 1238 -28.05 28.38 -4.45
C THR A 1238 -26.63 27.93 -4.08
N ASN A 1239 -25.69 28.11 -5.01
CA ASN A 1239 -24.27 27.80 -4.82
C ASN A 1239 -23.47 29.08 -5.14
N LEU A 1240 -22.53 29.45 -4.27
CA LEU A 1240 -21.70 30.64 -4.42
C LEU A 1240 -20.21 30.26 -4.56
N PRO A 1241 -19.48 30.80 -5.56
CA PRO A 1241 -18.07 30.47 -5.81
C PRO A 1241 -17.15 31.23 -4.82
N LEU A 1242 -17.27 30.89 -3.54
CA LEU A 1242 -16.59 31.54 -2.42
C LEU A 1242 -15.60 30.57 -1.73
N SER A 1243 -14.80 31.12 -0.82
CA SER A 1243 -13.87 30.35 0.02
C SER A 1243 -14.59 29.76 1.23
N PRO A 1244 -14.18 28.56 1.71
CA PRO A 1244 -14.72 28.00 2.96
C PRO A 1244 -14.46 28.89 4.18
N ASN A 1245 -15.25 28.69 5.23
CA ASN A 1245 -15.24 29.41 6.49
C ASN A 1245 -15.58 30.92 6.40
N GLN A 1246 -16.22 31.36 5.30
CA GLN A 1246 -16.67 32.75 5.17
C GLN A 1246 -18.02 32.96 5.87
N ILE A 1247 -18.08 33.98 6.73
CA ILE A 1247 -19.33 34.43 7.37
C ILE A 1247 -20.19 35.17 6.33
N LEU A 1248 -21.44 34.75 6.19
CA LEU A 1248 -22.43 35.39 5.32
C LEU A 1248 -23.69 35.75 6.11
N VAL A 1249 -24.45 36.72 5.59
CA VAL A 1249 -25.76 37.11 6.12
C VAL A 1249 -26.82 36.84 5.05
N VAL A 1250 -27.82 36.03 5.37
CA VAL A 1250 -28.91 35.62 4.48
C VAL A 1250 -30.22 36.25 4.96
N LYS A 1251 -30.71 37.24 4.24
CA LYS A 1251 -32.06 37.79 4.43
C LYS A 1251 -33.05 37.04 3.54
N THR A 1252 -34.11 36.51 4.14
CA THR A 1252 -35.22 35.86 3.44
C THR A 1252 -36.51 36.61 3.74
N ILE A 1253 -37.38 36.76 2.74
CA ILE A 1253 -38.71 37.35 2.84
C ILE A 1253 -39.71 36.33 2.28
N LEU A 1254 -40.84 36.16 2.97
CA LEU A 1254 -41.94 35.26 2.57
C LEU A 1254 -43.04 36.03 1.84
N GLU A 1255 -43.98 35.34 1.20
CA GLU A 1255 -45.09 35.98 0.47
C GLU A 1255 -46.06 36.75 1.36
N ASN A 1256 -46.23 36.34 2.62
CA ASN A 1256 -47.02 37.08 3.61
C ASN A 1256 -46.31 38.35 4.15
N GLY A 1257 -45.11 38.67 3.65
CA GLY A 1257 -44.32 39.84 4.05
C GLY A 1257 -43.43 39.65 5.29
N TYR A 1258 -43.48 38.50 5.96
CA TYR A 1258 -42.54 38.19 7.03
C TYR A 1258 -41.10 38.16 6.51
N SER A 1259 -40.14 38.68 7.26
CA SER A 1259 -38.72 38.66 6.88
C SER A 1259 -37.81 38.26 8.03
N ASN A 1260 -36.87 37.37 7.74
CA ASN A 1260 -35.86 36.86 8.67
C ASN A 1260 -34.45 37.18 8.16
N VAL A 1261 -33.46 37.23 9.06
CA VAL A 1261 -32.04 37.48 8.73
C VAL A 1261 -31.19 36.49 9.51
N ASN A 1262 -30.68 35.47 8.82
CA ASN A 1262 -29.82 34.45 9.39
C ASN A 1262 -28.34 34.76 9.12
N LYS A 1263 -27.47 34.44 10.09
CA LYS A 1263 -26.01 34.50 9.94
C LYS A 1263 -25.48 33.07 9.81
N ILE A 1264 -24.71 32.80 8.76
CA ILE A 1264 -24.16 31.46 8.47
C ILE A 1264 -22.64 31.53 8.24
N ILE A 1265 -22.01 30.36 8.24
CA ILE A 1265 -20.63 30.14 7.78
C ILE A 1265 -20.71 29.16 6.60
N LEU A 1266 -19.96 29.43 5.52
CA LEU A 1266 -19.98 28.68 4.26
C LEU A 1266 -18.89 27.60 4.17
#